data_AF-A0A2N3FLG6-F1
#
_entry.id   AF-A0A2N3FLG6-F1
#
_cell.length_a   1.000
_cell.length_b   1.000
_cell.length_c   1.000
_cell.angle_alpha   90.00
_cell.angle_beta   90.00
_cell.angle_gamma   90.00
#
_symmetry.space_group_name_H-M   'P 1'
#
loop_
_entity.id
_entity.type
_entity.pdbx_description
1 polymer ?
#
loop_
_entity_poly.entity_id
_entity_poly.type
_entity_poly.pdbx_seq_one_letter_code
_entity_poly.pdbx_strand_id
1 'polypeptide(L)'
;MVNVRHHARSTRALTFRVAVVVAMLVATVPLAPLSAAANGGTVDTYWVDAANGMDANPGTEAEPFETITHAITVADIYDTIMVKPGTYDEANGEVFPLLPQGESFKSTGGPGVTIIAGNGVDQCMIWQSLQAGDYVEGLTFRNGGTGTGGALFASINGLTAPDTPRIEGNVFEDNLNSTFSGGAVIITSTGPGQATPVVTGNLFENNRTTTDGGALKINQYVSATIVGNTFVGNTAGSGGAISVVSNDATLTCNGNTFADNSANRGGAVYLSVTGSQEKRFEGNTFSGNDASIEGGGLWLYGATVAIARNDASGNHSAHDAGFAYLQHSGVTAVNNIIGGCSAVDDGDVWYLNEAALSEYNDTVVDAQGSDTVAYAVSSTMNVYDSIYWNPDRASDFIGAALIDHCCISDDGVAEVAKGNTLGSGNIFDDPMIIGGPQHDARLMVGSPCIDAADEGTAADVDFLGVVRPVDGDGDGTAASDMGAYEHPALVLGELYGDDRYETAASVASAAFESAETAVIASGENFPDALSAAGLAGVYDAPLLLVRRTSVPAVVSSTLAALGVTDVIIVGGTPTVSAVVATALDATYDVERIQGVNRYETAAKVARRIALEEGSEFSKRVFIARGDLFPDALAAAPLSFATRTPILLTSSTSLSTYARSALQDLDIEGGYVIGSTAAVSSGTKSAVDVVLVANGGSATERWGGANRYETARAVAEGGVAERFATWDYIGIATGQNFPDALAGGVCAGANGGVVALTGTTSLPAATAGLLQANGPVVMKAEVYGGPTAVSAAVRTAIWNALGW
;
A
#
# COMPACT_ATOMS: atom_id res chain seq x y z
N MET A 1 -3.61 9.24 61.00
CA MET A 1 -3.44 10.54 60.31
C MET A 1 -3.01 10.39 58.83
N VAL A 2 -3.33 9.27 58.16
CA VAL A 2 -3.00 9.02 56.74
C VAL A 2 -4.25 8.93 55.83
N ASN A 3 -5.46 8.75 56.39
CA ASN A 3 -6.69 8.59 55.60
C ASN A 3 -7.45 9.88 55.25
N VAL A 4 -6.84 11.07 55.38
CA VAL A 4 -7.48 12.35 55.00
C VAL A 4 -6.83 12.99 53.76
N ARG A 5 -5.74 12.42 53.23
CA ARG A 5 -5.04 12.97 52.04
C ARG A 5 -5.46 12.36 50.70
N HIS A 6 -6.09 11.18 50.67
CA HIS A 6 -6.59 10.59 49.41
C HIS A 6 -7.97 11.12 48.99
N HIS A 7 -8.80 11.59 49.92
CA HIS A 7 -10.12 12.15 49.61
C HIS A 7 -10.07 13.59 49.08
N ALA A 8 -8.92 14.28 49.15
CA ALA A 8 -8.76 15.65 48.64
C ALA A 8 -8.21 15.72 47.20
N ARG A 9 -7.77 14.60 46.62
CA ARG A 9 -7.29 14.52 45.22
C ARG A 9 -8.39 14.08 44.23
N SER A 10 -9.36 13.25 44.64
CA SER A 10 -10.50 12.90 43.77
C SER A 10 -11.51 14.04 43.60
N THR A 11 -11.62 14.95 44.58
CA THR A 11 -12.51 16.12 44.47
C THR A 11 -11.94 17.19 43.54
N ARG A 12 -10.61 17.27 43.34
CA ARG A 12 -10.01 18.20 42.37
C ARG A 12 -10.22 17.77 40.92
N ALA A 13 -10.30 16.48 40.62
CA ALA A 13 -10.67 15.98 39.28
C ALA A 13 -12.16 16.24 38.95
N LEU A 14 -13.04 16.18 39.95
CA LEU A 14 -14.45 16.49 39.76
C LEU A 14 -14.75 18.00 39.68
N THR A 15 -13.94 18.84 40.34
CA THR A 15 -14.06 20.31 40.24
C THR A 15 -13.48 20.85 38.92
N PHE A 16 -12.55 20.11 38.29
CA PHE A 16 -12.06 20.42 36.94
C PHE A 16 -13.09 20.09 35.85
N ARG A 17 -13.91 19.04 36.04
CA ARG A 17 -15.04 18.71 35.15
C ARG A 17 -16.18 19.74 35.16
N VAL A 18 -16.27 20.59 36.19
CA VAL A 18 -17.26 21.67 36.26
C VAL A 18 -16.67 23.03 35.83
N ALA A 19 -15.35 23.22 35.95
CA ALA A 19 -14.67 24.42 35.44
C ALA A 19 -14.57 24.46 33.91
N VAL A 20 -14.49 23.31 33.24
CA VAL A 20 -14.49 23.20 31.76
C VAL A 20 -15.87 23.53 31.15
N VAL A 21 -16.96 23.31 31.90
CA VAL A 21 -18.33 23.61 31.42
C VAL A 21 -18.65 25.12 31.45
N VAL A 22 -17.93 25.93 32.23
CA VAL A 22 -18.23 27.36 32.39
C VAL A 22 -17.42 28.26 31.45
N ALA A 23 -16.28 27.79 30.91
CA ALA A 23 -15.49 28.55 29.93
C ALA A 23 -16.01 28.44 28.49
N MET A 24 -16.89 27.48 28.17
CA MET A 24 -17.46 27.29 26.83
C MET A 24 -18.61 28.27 26.47
N LEU A 25 -19.06 29.14 27.39
CA LEU A 25 -20.33 29.86 27.22
C LEU A 25 -20.23 31.39 27.04
N VAL A 26 -19.06 31.98 26.78
CA VAL A 26 -18.96 33.44 26.58
C VAL A 26 -18.08 33.81 25.38
N ALA A 27 -18.55 33.43 24.19
CA ALA A 27 -18.47 34.32 23.04
C ALA A 27 -19.92 34.66 22.67
N THR A 28 -20.47 35.71 23.28
CA THR A 28 -21.79 36.22 22.90
C THR A 28 -21.68 36.91 21.55
N VAL A 29 -21.75 36.13 20.48
CA VAL A 29 -22.21 36.62 19.17
C VAL A 29 -23.74 36.48 19.19
N PRO A 30 -24.52 37.51 18.84
CA PRO A 30 -25.98 37.41 18.87
C PRO A 30 -26.42 36.30 17.92
N LEU A 31 -27.02 35.23 18.48
CA LEU A 31 -27.81 34.25 17.73
C LEU A 31 -28.95 35.02 17.05
N ALA A 32 -28.86 35.21 15.75
CA ALA A 32 -30.03 35.52 14.94
C ALA A 32 -31.04 34.37 15.12
N PRO A 33 -32.35 34.67 15.24
CA PRO A 33 -33.33 33.62 15.44
C PRO A 33 -33.29 32.64 14.26
N LEU A 34 -33.16 31.34 14.56
CA LEU A 34 -33.44 30.27 13.60
C LEU A 34 -34.87 30.48 13.07
N SER A 35 -34.99 30.98 11.84
CA SER A 35 -36.21 30.79 11.10
C SER A 35 -36.25 29.34 10.67
N ALA A 36 -37.01 28.53 11.38
CA ALA A 36 -37.61 27.32 10.83
C ALA A 36 -38.56 27.76 9.71
N ALA A 37 -37.99 28.02 8.52
CA ALA A 37 -38.73 28.23 7.30
C ALA A 37 -38.16 27.25 6.28
N ALA A 38 -39.00 26.30 5.89
CA ALA A 38 -38.80 25.52 4.68
C ALA A 38 -38.47 26.47 3.53
N ASN A 39 -37.28 26.38 2.95
CA ASN A 39 -36.94 27.18 1.77
C ASN A 39 -36.56 26.25 0.63
N GLY A 40 -37.47 26.14 -0.34
CA GLY A 40 -37.12 25.78 -1.72
C GLY A 40 -36.36 26.92 -2.41
N GLY A 41 -35.22 27.32 -1.85
CA GLY A 41 -34.21 28.14 -2.53
C GLY A 41 -33.38 27.27 -3.49
N THR A 42 -32.79 27.89 -4.50
CA THR A 42 -31.80 27.24 -5.37
C THR A 42 -30.51 27.05 -4.58
N VAL A 43 -29.95 25.84 -4.59
CA VAL A 43 -28.57 25.60 -4.13
C VAL A 43 -27.65 26.27 -5.15
N ASP A 44 -26.88 27.24 -4.71
CA ASP A 44 -26.03 28.06 -5.58
C ASP A 44 -24.54 27.68 -5.41
N THR A 45 -23.73 28.14 -6.36
CA THR A 45 -22.28 27.87 -6.38
C THR A 45 -21.54 29.18 -6.55
N TYR A 46 -20.65 29.47 -5.59
CA TYR A 46 -19.80 30.65 -5.59
C TYR A 46 -18.35 30.27 -5.84
N TRP A 47 -17.61 31.14 -6.49
CA TRP A 47 -16.21 30.91 -6.86
C TRP A 47 -15.29 31.93 -6.21
N VAL A 48 -14.15 31.47 -5.72
CA VAL A 48 -13.11 32.30 -5.11
C VAL A 48 -11.78 32.07 -5.82
N ASP A 49 -11.04 33.15 -6.07
CA ASP A 49 -9.72 33.15 -6.71
C ASP A 49 -8.83 34.20 -6.03
N ALA A 50 -7.93 33.76 -5.15
CA ALA A 50 -7.00 34.64 -4.44
C ALA A 50 -6.09 35.47 -5.38
N ALA A 51 -5.85 35.01 -6.60
CA ALA A 51 -4.92 35.67 -7.52
C ALA A 51 -5.60 36.67 -8.45
N ASN A 52 -6.83 36.39 -8.88
CA ASN A 52 -7.52 37.16 -9.93
C ASN A 52 -8.94 37.62 -9.56
N GLY A 53 -9.45 37.22 -8.39
CA GLY A 53 -10.78 37.57 -7.91
C GLY A 53 -10.86 39.01 -7.39
N MET A 54 -12.09 39.47 -7.17
CA MET A 54 -12.39 40.73 -6.47
C MET A 54 -13.67 40.55 -5.68
N ASP A 55 -13.70 40.94 -4.40
CA ASP A 55 -14.90 40.82 -3.56
C ASP A 55 -16.07 41.74 -3.98
N ALA A 56 -15.87 42.60 -4.98
CA ALA A 56 -16.94 43.34 -5.62
C ALA A 56 -17.64 42.57 -6.76
N ASN A 57 -17.07 41.43 -7.19
CA ASN A 57 -17.62 40.60 -8.25
C ASN A 57 -18.89 39.87 -7.79
N PRO A 58 -19.70 39.29 -8.71
CA PRO A 58 -20.87 38.51 -8.33
C PRO A 58 -20.56 37.10 -7.78
N GLY A 59 -19.30 36.66 -7.77
CA GLY A 59 -18.91 35.33 -7.27
C GLY A 59 -19.15 34.18 -8.26
N THR A 60 -19.26 34.48 -9.56
CA THR A 60 -19.40 33.46 -10.61
C THR A 60 -18.02 32.92 -11.04
N GLU A 61 -17.96 31.79 -11.75
CA GLU A 61 -16.69 31.22 -12.21
C GLU A 61 -15.83 32.19 -13.03
N ALA A 62 -16.48 33.01 -13.87
CA ALA A 62 -15.83 34.00 -14.74
C ALA A 62 -15.43 35.28 -14.00
N GLU A 63 -16.18 35.64 -12.95
CA GLU A 63 -15.95 36.81 -12.11
C GLU A 63 -16.01 36.37 -10.64
N PRO A 64 -14.95 35.70 -10.12
CA PRO A 64 -14.94 35.13 -8.78
C PRO A 64 -14.68 36.20 -7.71
N PHE A 65 -15.08 35.90 -6.48
CA PHE A 65 -14.64 36.64 -5.30
C PHE A 65 -13.12 36.51 -5.10
N GLU A 66 -12.52 37.44 -4.37
CA GLU A 66 -11.09 37.37 -4.02
C GLU A 66 -10.88 36.49 -2.79
N THR A 67 -11.75 36.65 -1.78
CA THR A 67 -11.60 35.99 -0.47
C THR A 67 -12.73 35.00 -0.17
N ILE A 68 -12.38 33.93 0.55
CA ILE A 68 -13.31 32.97 1.14
C ILE A 68 -14.13 33.67 2.23
N THR A 69 -13.49 34.56 2.99
CA THR A 69 -14.14 35.42 3.99
C THR A 69 -15.35 36.13 3.40
N HIS A 70 -15.23 36.75 2.22
CA HIS A 70 -16.37 37.41 1.59
C HIS A 70 -17.39 36.41 1.06
N ALA A 71 -16.96 35.32 0.43
CA ALA A 71 -17.85 34.29 -0.10
C ALA A 71 -18.80 33.73 0.98
N ILE A 72 -18.30 33.47 2.19
CA ILE A 72 -19.10 33.01 3.34
C ILE A 72 -20.16 34.06 3.76
N THR A 73 -19.95 35.35 3.52
CA THR A 73 -20.96 36.38 3.84
C THR A 73 -22.08 36.49 2.80
N VAL A 74 -21.88 35.90 1.62
CA VAL A 74 -22.83 35.93 0.49
C VAL A 74 -23.56 34.61 0.35
N ALA A 75 -22.87 33.49 0.54
CA ALA A 75 -23.43 32.15 0.47
C ALA A 75 -24.47 31.92 1.59
N ASP A 76 -25.51 31.15 1.26
CA ASP A 76 -26.46 30.62 2.21
C ASP A 76 -26.08 29.18 2.61
N ILE A 77 -26.71 28.68 3.66
CA ILE A 77 -26.61 27.27 4.04
C ILE A 77 -26.98 26.37 2.84
N TYR A 78 -26.31 25.21 2.69
CA TYR A 78 -26.36 24.30 1.52
C TYR A 78 -25.55 24.71 0.29
N ASP A 79 -25.10 25.96 0.17
CA ASP A 79 -24.33 26.39 -1.01
C ASP A 79 -22.93 25.78 -1.05
N THR A 80 -22.34 25.77 -2.24
CA THR A 80 -20.96 25.32 -2.45
C THR A 80 -20.04 26.48 -2.82
N ILE A 81 -18.92 26.59 -2.12
CA ILE A 81 -17.83 27.51 -2.43
C ILE A 81 -16.71 26.74 -3.14
N MET A 82 -16.55 27.04 -4.43
CA MET A 82 -15.47 26.53 -5.30
C MET A 82 -14.22 27.39 -5.14
N VAL A 83 -13.12 26.79 -4.72
CA VAL A 83 -11.87 27.48 -4.43
C VAL A 83 -10.86 27.20 -5.55
N LYS A 84 -10.41 28.26 -6.23
CA LYS A 84 -9.36 28.15 -7.28
C LYS A 84 -7.96 28.03 -6.67
N PRO A 85 -6.98 27.45 -7.40
CA PRO A 85 -5.60 27.39 -6.95
C PRO A 85 -5.08 28.73 -6.46
N GLY A 86 -4.43 28.74 -5.30
CA GLY A 86 -3.99 29.95 -4.63
C GLY A 86 -3.65 29.71 -3.17
N THR A 87 -3.01 30.71 -2.55
CA THR A 87 -2.83 30.78 -1.09
C THR A 87 -3.81 31.81 -0.55
N TYR A 88 -4.68 31.36 0.35
CA TYR A 88 -5.69 32.15 1.05
C TYR A 88 -5.18 32.39 2.46
N ASP A 89 -4.72 33.60 2.72
CA ASP A 89 -4.09 34.05 3.97
C ASP A 89 -4.48 35.50 4.32
N GLU A 90 -3.98 36.02 5.45
CA GLU A 90 -4.24 37.41 5.86
C GLU A 90 -3.66 38.44 4.87
N ALA A 91 -2.62 38.09 4.10
CA ALA A 91 -2.06 38.99 3.09
C ALA A 91 -2.96 39.09 1.84
N ASN A 92 -3.71 38.03 1.56
CA ASN A 92 -4.78 37.99 0.56
C ASN A 92 -6.10 38.61 1.07
N GLY A 93 -6.20 38.90 2.37
CA GLY A 93 -7.36 39.58 2.97
C GLY A 93 -8.32 38.65 3.72
N GLU A 94 -7.94 37.39 3.93
CA GLU A 94 -8.72 36.48 4.78
C GLU A 94 -8.73 36.93 6.24
N VAL A 95 -9.84 36.65 6.92
CA VAL A 95 -9.98 36.87 8.36
C VAL A 95 -10.19 35.53 9.04
N PHE A 96 -9.19 35.09 9.80
CA PHE A 96 -9.25 33.84 10.56
C PHE A 96 -9.86 34.05 11.96
N PRO A 97 -10.62 33.06 12.47
CA PRO A 97 -11.08 31.85 11.77
C PRO A 97 -12.11 32.15 10.69
N LEU A 98 -12.11 31.38 9.61
CA LEU A 98 -13.24 31.35 8.66
C LEU A 98 -14.47 30.78 9.40
N LEU A 99 -15.64 31.40 9.23
CA LEU A 99 -16.86 31.11 10.01
C LEU A 99 -18.06 30.63 9.17
N PRO A 100 -17.93 29.56 8.36
CA PRO A 100 -19.05 29.02 7.62
C PRO A 100 -20.22 28.58 8.51
N GLN A 101 -21.44 28.76 8.00
CA GLN A 101 -22.73 28.46 8.64
C GLN A 101 -23.47 27.27 7.99
N GLY A 102 -22.78 26.42 7.23
CA GLY A 102 -23.33 25.22 6.61
C GLY A 102 -23.13 25.18 5.09
N GLU A 103 -22.10 25.86 4.59
CA GLU A 103 -21.63 25.82 3.21
C GLU A 103 -20.62 24.67 3.05
N SER A 104 -20.58 24.10 1.84
CA SER A 104 -19.58 23.11 1.44
C SER A 104 -18.43 23.75 0.66
N PHE A 105 -17.24 23.16 0.72
CA PHE A 105 -16.03 23.70 0.12
C PHE A 105 -15.36 22.69 -0.80
N LYS A 106 -14.97 23.12 -2.00
CA LYS A 106 -14.29 22.27 -2.97
C LYS A 106 -13.16 22.99 -3.68
N SER A 107 -11.98 22.40 -3.67
CA SER A 107 -10.92 22.85 -4.58
C SER A 107 -11.19 22.46 -6.03
N THR A 108 -10.81 23.35 -6.94
CA THR A 108 -10.83 23.09 -8.40
C THR A 108 -9.48 22.59 -8.94
N GLY A 109 -8.41 22.65 -8.15
CA GLY A 109 -7.05 22.24 -8.54
C GLY A 109 -6.40 21.19 -7.64
N GLY A 110 -7.10 20.74 -6.59
CA GLY A 110 -6.60 19.78 -5.60
C GLY A 110 -5.77 20.43 -4.48
N PRO A 111 -5.40 19.62 -3.46
CA PRO A 111 -4.84 20.14 -2.21
C PRO A 111 -3.43 20.72 -2.41
N GLY A 112 -2.62 20.16 -3.32
CA GLY A 112 -1.24 20.61 -3.55
C GLY A 112 -1.09 22.06 -4.04
N VAL A 113 -2.17 22.70 -4.50
CA VAL A 113 -2.15 24.08 -5.02
C VAL A 113 -3.24 24.99 -4.45
N THR A 114 -4.10 24.48 -3.56
CA THR A 114 -5.23 25.24 -3.00
C THR A 114 -5.13 25.27 -1.49
N ILE A 115 -4.56 26.36 -0.97
CA ILE A 115 -4.01 26.38 0.38
C ILE A 115 -4.72 27.44 1.21
N ILE A 116 -5.38 27.02 2.29
CA ILE A 116 -5.83 27.87 3.39
C ILE A 116 -4.70 27.93 4.41
N ALA A 117 -3.96 29.06 4.40
CA ALA A 117 -2.81 29.25 5.27
C ALA A 117 -3.20 30.12 6.46
N GLY A 118 -3.39 29.48 7.61
CA GLY A 118 -3.66 30.14 8.88
C GLY A 118 -2.51 31.04 9.35
N ASN A 119 -2.78 31.84 10.38
CA ASN A 119 -1.84 32.83 10.92
C ASN A 119 -0.98 32.29 12.09
N GLY A 120 -1.07 30.99 12.40
CA GLY A 120 -0.37 30.34 13.51
C GLY A 120 -0.92 30.69 14.90
N VAL A 121 -1.99 31.48 14.99
CA VAL A 121 -2.58 31.96 16.24
C VAL A 121 -4.04 31.53 16.35
N ASP A 122 -4.82 31.68 15.29
CA ASP A 122 -6.23 31.32 15.19
C ASP A 122 -6.40 30.02 14.42
N GLN A 123 -7.57 29.42 14.58
CA GLN A 123 -7.97 28.25 13.80
C GLN A 123 -8.19 28.65 12.35
N CYS A 124 -7.92 27.77 11.38
CA CYS A 124 -8.22 28.11 9.98
C CYS A 124 -9.73 28.24 9.75
N MET A 125 -10.53 27.29 10.25
CA MET A 125 -11.97 27.25 9.99
C MET A 125 -12.76 26.68 11.16
N ILE A 126 -13.85 27.34 11.51
CA ILE A 126 -14.87 26.85 12.45
C ILE A 126 -16.16 26.62 11.66
N TRP A 127 -16.46 25.36 11.41
CA TRP A 127 -17.57 24.93 10.58
C TRP A 127 -18.77 24.56 11.44
N GLN A 128 -19.77 25.43 11.39
CA GLN A 128 -20.96 25.38 12.23
C GLN A 128 -22.20 25.15 11.39
N SER A 129 -23.30 24.81 12.06
CA SER A 129 -24.62 24.69 11.43
C SER A 129 -24.63 23.72 10.23
N LEU A 130 -23.81 22.68 10.34
CA LEU A 130 -23.68 21.60 9.36
C LEU A 130 -25.05 21.04 8.96
N GLN A 131 -25.20 20.80 7.67
CA GLN A 131 -26.35 20.21 7.00
C GLN A 131 -26.00 18.83 6.46
N ALA A 132 -27.03 18.03 6.19
CA ALA A 132 -26.86 16.70 5.62
C ALA A 132 -26.12 16.78 4.27
N GLY A 133 -25.00 16.05 4.15
CA GLY A 133 -24.19 16.00 2.93
C GLY A 133 -23.09 17.05 2.81
N ASP A 134 -22.96 17.94 3.80
CA ASP A 134 -21.92 18.98 3.82
C ASP A 134 -20.52 18.38 3.74
N TYR A 135 -19.66 19.00 2.92
CA TYR A 135 -18.31 18.48 2.64
C TYR A 135 -17.22 19.54 2.52
N VAL A 136 -15.99 19.12 2.80
CA VAL A 136 -14.74 19.84 2.51
C VAL A 136 -13.85 18.91 1.69
N GLU A 137 -13.52 19.31 0.47
CA GLU A 137 -12.83 18.46 -0.50
C GLU A 137 -11.63 19.13 -1.18
N GLY A 138 -10.48 18.44 -1.18
CA GLY A 138 -9.32 18.80 -2.00
C GLY A 138 -8.56 20.05 -1.55
N LEU A 139 -8.64 20.45 -0.28
CA LEU A 139 -8.00 21.66 0.24
C LEU A 139 -6.80 21.32 1.13
N THR A 140 -5.82 22.23 1.18
CA THR A 140 -4.75 22.19 2.20
C THR A 140 -5.05 23.18 3.31
N PHE A 141 -5.04 22.73 4.56
CA PHE A 141 -5.09 23.56 5.75
C PHE A 141 -3.75 23.50 6.47
N ARG A 142 -3.08 24.65 6.59
CA ARG A 142 -1.76 24.73 7.22
C ARG A 142 -1.60 25.90 8.16
N ASN A 143 -0.65 25.78 9.08
CA ASN A 143 -0.31 26.83 10.06
C ASN A 143 -1.54 27.31 10.87
N GLY A 144 -2.46 26.41 11.17
CA GLY A 144 -3.54 26.66 12.13
C GLY A 144 -3.01 26.75 13.57
N GLY A 145 -3.64 27.59 14.39
CA GLY A 145 -3.17 27.98 15.71
C GLY A 145 -4.06 27.58 16.90
N THR A 146 -4.02 28.41 17.94
CA THR A 146 -4.66 28.17 19.24
C THR A 146 -6.19 28.34 19.19
N GLY A 147 -6.91 27.28 19.57
CA GLY A 147 -8.38 27.16 19.56
C GLY A 147 -8.80 25.71 19.83
N THR A 148 -10.00 25.27 19.45
CA THR A 148 -10.44 23.85 19.54
C THR A 148 -10.36 23.19 18.16
N GLY A 149 -9.28 22.47 17.84
CA GLY A 149 -8.92 22.10 16.46
C GLY A 149 -7.99 23.15 15.84
N GLY A 150 -6.74 22.81 15.51
CA GLY A 150 -5.77 23.78 14.98
C GLY A 150 -6.13 24.29 13.57
N ALA A 151 -6.56 23.39 12.68
CA ALA A 151 -7.04 23.73 11.34
C ALA A 151 -8.57 23.86 11.29
N LEU A 152 -9.28 22.75 11.47
CA LEU A 152 -10.71 22.66 11.21
C LEU A 152 -11.46 22.18 12.46
N PHE A 153 -12.44 22.96 12.87
CA PHE A 153 -13.41 22.57 13.88
C PHE A 153 -14.78 22.31 13.27
N ALA A 154 -15.19 21.04 13.21
CA ALA A 154 -16.52 20.65 12.76
C ALA A 154 -17.46 20.44 13.95
N SER A 155 -18.46 21.32 14.10
CA SER A 155 -19.45 21.26 15.17
C SER A 155 -20.81 20.82 14.65
N ILE A 156 -21.21 19.62 15.05
CA ILE A 156 -22.47 18.99 14.64
C ILE A 156 -23.50 19.22 15.76
N ASN A 157 -24.64 19.83 15.46
CA ASN A 157 -25.64 20.15 16.48
C ASN A 157 -26.97 19.44 16.19
N GLY A 158 -27.19 18.30 16.86
CA GLY A 158 -28.42 17.51 16.74
C GLY A 158 -28.68 16.90 15.36
N LEU A 159 -27.68 16.91 14.47
CA LEU A 159 -27.80 16.34 13.13
C LEU A 159 -27.49 14.85 13.15
N THR A 160 -28.48 14.05 12.78
CA THR A 160 -28.35 12.61 12.54
C THR A 160 -28.53 12.35 11.05
N ALA A 161 -27.52 12.72 10.27
CA ALA A 161 -27.48 12.51 8.84
C ALA A 161 -26.31 11.58 8.50
N PRO A 162 -26.51 10.58 7.61
CA PRO A 162 -25.44 9.71 7.15
C PRO A 162 -24.32 10.54 6.53
N ASP A 163 -23.09 10.06 6.67
CA ASP A 163 -21.90 10.60 6.03
C ASP A 163 -21.74 12.11 6.18
N THR A 164 -21.98 12.65 7.38
CA THR A 164 -22.00 14.11 7.60
C THR A 164 -21.24 14.51 8.87
N PRO A 165 -20.26 15.43 8.75
CA PRO A 165 -19.70 15.98 7.50
C PRO A 165 -18.84 14.95 6.74
N ARG A 166 -18.56 15.23 5.47
CA ARG A 166 -17.53 14.55 4.66
C ARG A 166 -16.26 15.40 4.62
N ILE A 167 -15.13 14.80 4.95
CA ILE A 167 -13.80 15.41 4.89
C ILE A 167 -12.96 14.54 3.98
N GLU A 168 -12.70 15.02 2.75
CA GLU A 168 -12.24 14.16 1.66
C GLU A 168 -11.05 14.73 0.88
N GLY A 169 -9.99 13.95 0.69
CA GLY A 169 -8.90 14.33 -0.20
C GLY A 169 -8.14 15.60 0.21
N ASN A 170 -8.17 15.97 1.50
CA ASN A 170 -7.53 17.18 2.01
C ASN A 170 -6.13 16.90 2.54
N VAL A 171 -5.33 17.95 2.68
CA VAL A 171 -4.06 17.93 3.42
C VAL A 171 -4.20 18.82 4.66
N PHE A 172 -3.83 18.29 5.82
CA PHE A 172 -3.71 19.04 7.05
C PHE A 172 -2.24 18.97 7.49
N GLU A 173 -1.51 20.07 7.34
CA GLU A 173 -0.06 20.10 7.60
C GLU A 173 0.33 21.19 8.61
N ASP A 174 1.28 20.89 9.49
CA ASP A 174 1.92 21.86 10.40
C ASP A 174 0.94 22.69 11.27
N ASN A 175 -0.20 22.09 11.66
CA ASN A 175 -1.16 22.76 12.54
C ASN A 175 -0.78 22.55 14.02
N LEU A 176 -0.78 23.63 14.81
CA LEU A 176 -0.32 23.62 16.20
C LEU A 176 -1.41 24.12 17.16
N ASN A 177 -1.90 23.23 18.01
CA ASN A 177 -2.82 23.57 19.09
C ASN A 177 -2.19 23.38 20.47
N SER A 178 -1.83 24.48 21.13
CA SER A 178 -1.22 24.45 22.47
C SER A 178 -2.20 24.51 23.65
N THR A 179 -3.51 24.65 23.39
CA THR A 179 -4.49 25.00 24.44
C THR A 179 -5.66 24.02 24.58
N PHE A 180 -6.11 23.40 23.49
CA PHE A 180 -7.16 22.38 23.49
C PHE A 180 -6.80 21.23 22.54
N SER A 181 -7.74 20.30 22.34
CA SER A 181 -7.53 19.04 21.63
C SER A 181 -7.79 19.14 20.13
N GLY A 182 -7.28 18.16 19.35
CA GLY A 182 -7.29 18.18 17.89
C GLY A 182 -6.20 19.11 17.34
N GLY A 183 -5.01 18.59 17.03
CA GLY A 183 -3.94 19.40 16.47
C GLY A 183 -4.26 19.91 15.06
N ALA A 184 -4.97 19.12 14.23
CA ALA A 184 -5.56 19.59 12.97
C ALA A 184 -7.09 19.68 13.04
N VAL A 185 -7.76 18.54 13.16
CA VAL A 185 -9.21 18.42 13.02
C VAL A 185 -9.84 17.97 14.32
N ILE A 186 -10.95 18.59 14.69
CA ILE A 186 -11.85 18.06 15.71
C ILE A 186 -13.28 18.01 15.21
N ILE A 187 -13.91 16.87 15.41
CA ILE A 187 -15.31 16.62 15.10
C ILE A 187 -16.05 16.34 16.42
N THR A 188 -17.10 17.11 16.70
CA THR A 188 -17.90 16.97 17.91
C THR A 188 -19.39 17.04 17.59
N SER A 189 -20.21 16.32 18.36
CA SER A 189 -21.67 16.40 18.26
C SER A 189 -22.32 16.82 19.59
N THR A 190 -23.15 17.87 19.54
CA THR A 190 -23.91 18.41 20.69
C THR A 190 -25.37 17.93 20.66
N GLY A 191 -25.61 16.66 20.99
CA GLY A 191 -26.98 16.12 21.09
C GLY A 191 -27.00 14.61 21.30
N PRO A 192 -28.10 14.00 21.79
CA PRO A 192 -28.15 12.56 22.05
C PRO A 192 -28.12 11.70 20.78
N GLY A 193 -28.33 12.29 19.60
CA GLY A 193 -28.20 11.60 18.32
C GLY A 193 -26.74 11.44 17.91
N GLN A 194 -26.39 10.26 17.42
CA GLN A 194 -25.04 10.01 16.91
C GLN A 194 -24.89 10.64 15.53
N ALA A 195 -23.93 11.55 15.40
CA ALA A 195 -23.48 12.04 14.11
C ALA A 195 -22.61 11.00 13.42
N THR A 196 -22.59 10.97 12.09
CA THR A 196 -21.86 9.95 11.33
C THR A 196 -20.92 10.57 10.28
N PRO A 197 -19.81 11.20 10.69
CA PRO A 197 -18.85 11.80 9.76
C PRO A 197 -18.10 10.72 8.96
N VAL A 198 -17.69 11.10 7.75
CA VAL A 198 -16.76 10.34 6.91
C VAL A 198 -15.49 11.16 6.71
N VAL A 199 -14.35 10.56 7.06
CA VAL A 199 -13.01 11.12 6.86
C VAL A 199 -12.26 10.17 5.94
N THR A 200 -12.01 10.56 4.68
CA THR A 200 -11.42 9.66 3.70
C THR A 200 -10.39 10.30 2.77
N GLY A 201 -9.32 9.56 2.45
CA GLY A 201 -8.32 9.99 1.48
C GLY A 201 -7.53 11.23 1.89
N ASN A 202 -7.49 11.59 3.17
CA ASN A 202 -6.79 12.79 3.65
C ASN A 202 -5.36 12.46 4.08
N LEU A 203 -4.47 13.44 3.95
CA LEU A 203 -3.14 13.44 4.54
C LEU A 203 -3.13 14.35 5.78
N PHE A 204 -2.71 13.81 6.92
CA PHE A 204 -2.45 14.54 8.14
C PHE A 204 -0.98 14.44 8.48
N GLU A 205 -0.25 15.53 8.28
CA GLU A 205 1.20 15.56 8.43
C GLU A 205 1.64 16.58 9.49
N ASN A 206 2.52 16.16 10.40
CA ASN A 206 3.20 17.05 11.35
C ASN A 206 2.28 17.92 12.23
N ASN A 207 1.04 17.50 12.48
CA ASN A 207 0.11 18.24 13.32
C ASN A 207 0.35 17.94 14.80
N ARG A 208 0.21 18.96 15.65
CA ARG A 208 0.69 18.90 17.04
C ARG A 208 -0.31 19.47 18.04
N THR A 209 -0.52 18.73 19.13
CA THR A 209 -1.20 19.23 20.33
C THR A 209 -0.49 18.75 21.60
N THR A 210 -0.72 19.43 22.72
CA THR A 210 -0.28 18.97 24.05
C THR A 210 -1.33 18.13 24.77
N THR A 211 -2.53 17.98 24.19
CA THR A 211 -3.66 17.26 24.79
C THR A 211 -3.99 15.98 24.02
N ASP A 212 -5.12 15.90 23.32
CA ASP A 212 -5.57 14.66 22.66
C ASP A 212 -5.72 14.84 21.14
N GLY A 213 -5.30 13.85 20.36
CA GLY A 213 -5.48 13.76 18.91
C GLY A 213 -4.61 14.76 18.15
N GLY A 214 -3.37 14.39 17.84
CA GLY A 214 -2.43 15.28 17.16
C GLY A 214 -2.90 15.66 15.76
N ALA A 215 -3.50 14.72 15.04
CA ALA A 215 -4.19 15.00 13.79
C ALA A 215 -5.70 15.17 14.01
N LEU A 216 -6.39 14.10 14.41
CA LEU A 216 -7.84 14.03 14.42
C LEU A 216 -8.37 13.70 15.82
N LYS A 217 -9.35 14.48 16.27
CA LYS A 217 -10.12 14.16 17.47
C LYS A 217 -11.60 13.94 17.15
N ILE A 218 -12.12 12.80 17.60
CA ILE A 218 -13.54 12.47 17.60
C ILE A 218 -14.06 12.57 19.03
N ASN A 219 -15.09 13.38 19.25
CA ASN A 219 -15.57 13.71 20.59
C ASN A 219 -17.09 13.60 20.73
N GLN A 220 -17.55 13.10 21.88
CA GLN A 220 -18.98 12.97 22.25
C GLN A 220 -19.77 12.04 21.32
N TYR A 221 -21.00 12.39 20.92
CA TYR A 221 -21.96 11.52 20.24
C TYR A 221 -21.65 11.38 18.74
N VAL A 222 -20.51 10.77 18.40
CA VAL A 222 -20.00 10.65 17.03
C VAL A 222 -19.62 9.21 16.72
N SER A 223 -20.27 8.65 15.70
CA SER A 223 -19.95 7.36 15.10
C SER A 223 -19.20 7.57 13.78
N ALA A 224 -17.88 7.50 13.78
CA ALA A 224 -17.07 7.95 12.63
C ALA A 224 -16.65 6.81 11.70
N THR A 225 -16.57 7.11 10.40
CA THR A 225 -15.89 6.29 9.39
C THR A 225 -14.61 7.01 8.95
N ILE A 226 -13.47 6.33 9.09
CA ILE A 226 -12.13 6.85 8.84
C ILE A 226 -11.44 5.85 7.91
N VAL A 227 -11.32 6.18 6.62
CA VAL A 227 -10.89 5.21 5.59
C VAL A 227 -9.86 5.78 4.62
N GLY A 228 -8.75 5.07 4.40
CA GLY A 228 -7.78 5.45 3.37
C GLY A 228 -7.05 6.76 3.65
N ASN A 229 -6.88 7.14 4.93
CA ASN A 229 -6.14 8.34 5.31
C ASN A 229 -4.70 8.00 5.71
N THR A 230 -3.81 8.96 5.56
CA THR A 230 -2.41 8.87 5.98
C THR A 230 -2.17 9.84 7.13
N PHE A 231 -1.72 9.34 8.27
CA PHE A 231 -1.33 10.10 9.45
C PHE A 231 0.18 9.93 9.67
N VAL A 232 0.96 10.96 9.39
CA VAL A 232 2.42 10.91 9.49
C VAL A 232 2.99 12.01 10.39
N GLY A 233 3.89 11.63 11.31
CA GLY A 233 4.65 12.60 12.12
C GLY A 233 3.80 13.45 13.09
N ASN A 234 2.56 13.05 13.38
CA ASN A 234 1.68 13.82 14.26
C ASN A 234 2.03 13.59 15.74
N THR A 235 1.83 14.59 16.59
CA THR A 235 2.22 14.53 18.01
C THR A 235 1.10 14.99 18.95
N ALA A 236 0.85 14.24 20.02
CA ALA A 236 -0.16 14.58 21.03
C ALA A 236 0.27 14.24 22.46
N GLY A 237 -0.53 14.62 23.45
CA GLY A 237 -0.48 14.00 24.78
C GLY A 237 -1.13 12.62 24.82
N SER A 238 -2.16 12.37 24.00
CA SER A 238 -2.81 11.06 23.84
C SER A 238 -3.33 10.91 22.40
N GLY A 239 -2.96 9.82 21.73
CA GLY A 239 -3.33 9.59 20.33
C GLY A 239 -2.56 10.53 19.40
N GLY A 240 -1.32 10.18 19.05
CA GLY A 240 -0.46 11.04 18.22
C GLY A 240 -1.12 11.38 16.90
N ALA A 241 -1.77 10.39 16.27
CA ALA A 241 -2.66 10.60 15.14
C ALA A 241 -4.09 10.88 15.58
N ILE A 242 -4.78 9.86 16.12
CA ILE A 242 -6.22 9.91 16.39
C ILE A 242 -6.49 9.78 17.89
N SER A 243 -7.37 10.63 18.40
CA SER A 243 -8.01 10.42 19.71
C SER A 243 -9.52 10.32 19.57
N VAL A 244 -10.10 9.26 20.11
CA VAL A 244 -11.54 9.04 20.15
C VAL A 244 -12.00 8.97 21.61
N VAL A 245 -12.77 9.97 22.00
CA VAL A 245 -13.39 10.07 23.33
C VAL A 245 -14.89 10.26 23.15
N SER A 246 -15.60 9.14 23.09
CA SER A 246 -17.01 9.07 22.71
C SER A 246 -17.82 8.21 23.70
N ASN A 247 -19.14 8.33 23.67
CA ASN A 247 -20.04 7.37 24.32
C ASN A 247 -20.16 6.09 23.46
N ASP A 248 -21.11 5.20 23.75
CA ASP A 248 -21.28 3.92 23.04
C ASP A 248 -21.60 4.08 21.53
N ALA A 249 -20.58 4.40 20.73
CA ALA A 249 -20.62 4.77 19.34
C ALA A 249 -19.72 3.83 18.52
N THR A 250 -20.08 3.62 17.26
CA THR A 250 -19.32 2.79 16.33
C THR A 250 -18.15 3.56 15.78
N LEU A 251 -17.04 2.89 15.53
CA LEU A 251 -15.89 3.45 14.81
C LEU A 251 -15.49 2.44 13.74
N THR A 252 -15.40 2.90 12.49
CA THR A 252 -14.80 2.12 11.40
C THR A 252 -13.53 2.82 10.99
N CYS A 253 -12.39 2.20 11.27
CA CYS A 253 -11.06 2.71 10.95
C CYS A 253 -10.37 1.70 10.04
N ASN A 254 -10.51 1.85 8.72
CA ASN A 254 -10.05 0.85 7.77
C ASN A 254 -9.08 1.38 6.72
N GLY A 255 -8.07 0.61 6.34
CA GLY A 255 -7.18 0.97 5.24
C GLY A 255 -6.37 2.26 5.46
N ASN A 256 -6.13 2.67 6.72
CA ASN A 256 -5.38 3.88 7.02
C ASN A 256 -3.90 3.56 7.29
N THR A 257 -3.03 4.54 7.06
CA THR A 257 -1.61 4.47 7.42
C THR A 257 -1.33 5.39 8.61
N PHE A 258 -0.72 4.84 9.66
CA PHE A 258 -0.24 5.54 10.84
C PHE A 258 1.27 5.38 10.92
N ALA A 259 2.02 6.38 10.48
CA ALA A 259 3.48 6.35 10.43
C ALA A 259 4.10 7.40 11.35
N ASP A 260 5.09 7.01 12.16
CA ASP A 260 5.93 7.92 12.93
C ASP A 260 5.16 8.92 13.82
N ASN A 261 3.98 8.54 14.30
CA ASN A 261 3.20 9.39 15.21
C ASN A 261 3.66 9.17 16.65
N SER A 262 3.61 10.22 17.47
CA SER A 262 4.07 10.15 18.86
C SER A 262 3.07 10.72 19.87
N ALA A 263 2.91 10.05 21.01
CA ALA A 263 2.14 10.57 22.13
C ALA A 263 2.64 10.05 23.48
N ASN A 264 2.05 10.51 24.59
CA ASN A 264 2.30 9.81 25.86
C ASN A 264 1.59 8.45 25.88
N ARG A 265 0.36 8.37 25.38
CA ARG A 265 -0.42 7.12 25.31
C ARG A 265 -1.04 6.94 23.95
N GLY A 266 -0.91 5.77 23.36
CA GLY A 266 -1.39 5.52 21.99
C GLY A 266 -0.59 6.36 21.02
N GLY A 267 0.63 5.94 20.70
CA GLY A 267 1.53 6.69 19.79
C GLY A 267 0.82 7.03 18.47
N ALA A 268 0.05 6.09 17.92
CA ALA A 268 -0.91 6.37 16.85
C ALA A 268 -2.31 6.73 17.39
N VAL A 269 -2.98 5.78 18.07
CA VAL A 269 -4.41 5.89 18.38
C VAL A 269 -4.67 5.75 19.87
N TYR A 270 -5.44 6.68 20.40
CA TYR A 270 -6.02 6.62 21.74
C TYR A 270 -7.53 6.46 21.66
N LEU A 271 -8.05 5.34 22.17
CA LEU A 271 -9.47 5.03 22.20
C LEU A 271 -9.96 4.91 23.64
N SER A 272 -10.81 5.85 24.07
CA SER A 272 -11.51 5.78 25.35
C SER A 272 -13.00 5.90 25.10
N VAL A 273 -13.65 4.74 24.94
CA VAL A 273 -15.07 4.65 24.58
C VAL A 273 -15.72 3.60 25.45
N THR A 274 -16.67 4.01 26.28
CA THR A 274 -17.43 3.09 27.13
C THR A 274 -18.67 2.57 26.39
N GLY A 275 -18.90 1.27 26.37
CA GLY A 275 -20.14 0.70 25.82
C GLY A 275 -19.98 -0.68 25.20
N SER A 276 -20.97 -1.09 24.41
CA SER A 276 -21.09 -2.43 23.82
C SER A 276 -20.95 -2.45 22.29
N GLN A 277 -21.02 -1.30 21.62
CA GLN A 277 -20.82 -1.22 20.17
C GLN A 277 -19.38 -1.56 19.82
N GLU A 278 -19.19 -2.30 18.73
CA GLU A 278 -17.87 -2.69 18.25
C GLU A 278 -17.16 -1.51 17.56
N LYS A 279 -15.84 -1.45 17.72
CA LYS A 279 -14.93 -0.54 17.01
C LYS A 279 -14.04 -1.39 16.14
N ARG A 280 -13.96 -1.09 14.85
CA ARG A 280 -13.26 -1.91 13.87
C ARG A 280 -12.00 -1.21 13.39
N PHE A 281 -10.89 -1.92 13.47
CA PHE A 281 -9.61 -1.56 12.88
C PHE A 281 -9.25 -2.64 11.88
N GLU A 282 -9.40 -2.36 10.58
CA GLU A 282 -9.14 -3.38 9.55
C GLU A 282 -8.28 -2.88 8.40
N GLY A 283 -7.28 -3.67 7.99
CA GLY A 283 -6.46 -3.31 6.84
C GLY A 283 -5.57 -2.09 7.06
N ASN A 284 -5.32 -1.67 8.31
CA ASN A 284 -4.48 -0.51 8.59
C ASN A 284 -3.01 -0.88 8.70
N THR A 285 -2.15 0.09 8.42
CA THR A 285 -0.70 0.00 8.67
C THR A 285 -0.33 0.87 9.87
N PHE A 286 0.37 0.32 10.85
CA PHE A 286 0.94 1.04 11.99
C PHE A 286 2.46 0.89 11.98
N SER A 287 3.19 1.91 11.56
CA SER A 287 4.64 1.84 11.43
C SER A 287 5.35 2.90 12.28
N GLY A 288 6.33 2.51 13.10
CA GLY A 288 7.22 3.44 13.79
C GLY A 288 6.56 4.39 14.79
N ASN A 289 5.35 4.07 15.27
CA ASN A 289 4.65 4.95 16.22
C ASN A 289 5.23 4.80 17.63
N ASP A 290 5.30 5.90 18.38
CA ASP A 290 6.04 6.00 19.63
C ASP A 290 5.17 6.49 20.79
N ALA A 291 5.16 5.74 21.90
CA ALA A 291 4.48 6.12 23.12
C ALA A 291 5.48 6.34 24.28
N SER A 292 5.44 7.52 24.90
CA SER A 292 6.30 7.79 26.06
C SER A 292 5.79 7.16 27.37
N ILE A 293 4.59 6.58 27.36
CA ILE A 293 4.00 5.86 28.50
C ILE A 293 3.59 4.46 28.03
N GLU A 294 2.45 4.30 27.34
CA GLU A 294 1.88 2.98 27.04
C GLU A 294 1.25 2.94 25.65
N GLY A 295 1.37 1.80 24.96
CA GLY A 295 0.69 1.54 23.69
C GLY A 295 1.30 2.32 22.52
N GLY A 296 2.40 1.83 21.96
CA GLY A 296 3.08 2.49 20.84
C GLY A 296 2.17 2.68 19.62
N GLY A 297 1.42 1.65 19.23
CA GLY A 297 0.34 1.76 18.25
C GLY A 297 -0.97 2.25 18.87
N LEU A 298 -1.57 1.42 19.72
CA LEU A 298 -2.93 1.56 20.23
C LEU A 298 -2.96 1.63 21.75
N TRP A 299 -3.80 2.51 22.29
CA TRP A 299 -4.19 2.50 23.70
C TRP A 299 -5.72 2.45 23.81
N LEU A 300 -6.25 1.39 24.42
CA LEU A 300 -7.67 1.05 24.40
C LEU A 300 -8.25 1.00 25.82
N TYR A 301 -9.35 1.71 26.06
CA TYR A 301 -10.04 1.74 27.35
C TYR A 301 -11.55 1.55 27.27
N GLY A 302 -12.05 0.53 27.98
CA GLY A 302 -13.48 0.30 28.18
C GLY A 302 -14.25 -0.12 26.92
N ALA A 303 -13.56 -0.61 25.88
CA ALA A 303 -14.08 -0.77 24.54
C ALA A 303 -14.17 -2.24 24.09
N THR A 304 -15.10 -2.53 23.18
CA THR A 304 -15.13 -3.77 22.38
C THR A 304 -14.54 -3.47 21.01
N VAL A 305 -13.47 -4.17 20.62
CA VAL A 305 -12.68 -3.84 19.43
C VAL A 305 -12.41 -5.10 18.59
N ALA A 306 -12.64 -5.01 17.29
CA ALA A 306 -12.17 -5.97 16.30
C ALA A 306 -10.95 -5.41 15.58
N ILE A 307 -9.84 -6.14 15.60
CA ILE A 307 -8.57 -5.78 14.95
C ILE A 307 -8.27 -6.88 13.93
N ALA A 308 -8.45 -6.61 12.64
CA ALA A 308 -8.30 -7.64 11.61
C ALA A 308 -7.42 -7.19 10.44
N ARG A 309 -6.52 -8.05 9.95
CA ARG A 309 -5.74 -7.76 8.73
C ARG A 309 -4.94 -6.47 8.81
N ASN A 310 -4.45 -6.10 9.99
CA ASN A 310 -3.58 -4.94 10.16
C ASN A 310 -2.10 -5.37 10.10
N ASP A 311 -1.26 -4.48 9.59
CA ASP A 311 0.20 -4.64 9.55
C ASP A 311 0.84 -3.63 10.50
N ALA A 312 1.47 -4.11 11.57
CA ALA A 312 2.04 -3.28 12.61
C ALA A 312 3.55 -3.52 12.74
N SER A 313 4.36 -2.55 12.34
CA SER A 313 5.83 -2.62 12.28
C SER A 313 6.51 -1.60 13.20
N GLY A 314 7.46 -2.03 14.02
CA GLY A 314 8.39 -1.11 14.68
C GLY A 314 7.76 -0.10 15.66
N ASN A 315 6.56 -0.38 16.18
CA ASN A 315 5.91 0.51 17.15
C ASN A 315 6.58 0.37 18.52
N HIS A 316 6.79 1.48 19.22
CA HIS A 316 7.58 1.53 20.45
C HIS A 316 6.80 2.12 21.63
N SER A 317 7.01 1.57 22.81
CA SER A 317 6.56 2.13 24.08
C SER A 317 7.69 2.20 25.10
N ALA A 318 7.81 3.35 25.77
CA ALA A 318 8.77 3.56 26.85
C ALA A 318 8.38 2.88 28.18
N HIS A 319 7.18 2.31 28.28
CA HIS A 319 6.80 1.35 29.32
C HIS A 319 6.21 0.10 28.69
N ASP A 320 4.89 -0.08 28.75
CA ASP A 320 4.19 -1.31 28.37
C ASP A 320 3.57 -1.23 26.96
N ALA A 321 3.42 -2.37 26.29
CA ALA A 321 2.77 -2.53 24.98
C ALA A 321 3.41 -1.70 23.85
N GLY A 322 4.34 -2.31 23.11
CA GLY A 322 4.88 -1.70 21.89
C GLY A 322 3.83 -1.56 20.80
N PHE A 323 2.93 -2.53 20.65
CA PHE A 323 1.77 -2.39 19.75
C PHE A 323 0.54 -1.87 20.49
N ALA A 324 -0.09 -2.66 21.36
CA ALA A 324 -1.43 -2.35 21.87
C ALA A 324 -1.59 -2.60 23.38
N TYR A 325 -1.99 -1.53 24.09
CA TYR A 325 -2.32 -1.55 25.50
C TYR A 325 -3.84 -1.65 25.71
N LEU A 326 -4.29 -2.68 26.43
CA LEU A 326 -5.69 -2.99 26.63
C LEU A 326 -6.06 -2.81 28.10
N GLN A 327 -6.96 -1.88 28.40
CA GLN A 327 -7.50 -1.67 29.73
C GLN A 327 -9.02 -1.79 29.76
N HIS A 328 -9.56 -2.69 30.58
CA HIS A 328 -11.01 -2.95 30.66
C HIS A 328 -11.70 -3.17 29.30
N SER A 329 -10.95 -3.66 28.32
CA SER A 329 -11.39 -3.77 26.93
C SER A 329 -11.49 -5.24 26.52
N GLY A 330 -12.41 -5.54 25.61
CA GLY A 330 -12.51 -6.84 24.95
C GLY A 330 -12.06 -6.70 23.50
N VAL A 331 -11.06 -7.48 23.10
CA VAL A 331 -10.47 -7.42 21.76
C VAL A 331 -10.54 -8.79 21.10
N THR A 332 -10.97 -8.79 19.84
CA THR A 332 -10.81 -9.92 18.92
C THR A 332 -9.82 -9.51 17.85
N ALA A 333 -8.68 -10.21 17.79
CA ALA A 333 -7.64 -10.01 16.80
C ALA A 333 -7.64 -11.19 15.82
N VAL A 334 -7.60 -10.90 14.51
CA VAL A 334 -7.66 -11.93 13.47
C VAL A 334 -6.76 -11.58 12.28
N ASN A 335 -5.89 -12.50 11.86
CA ASN A 335 -5.01 -12.34 10.69
C ASN A 335 -4.22 -11.03 10.69
N ASN A 336 -3.63 -10.61 11.80
CA ASN A 336 -2.76 -9.45 11.86
C ASN A 336 -1.30 -9.88 11.73
N ILE A 337 -0.49 -9.00 11.14
CA ILE A 337 0.96 -9.15 11.07
C ILE A 337 1.56 -8.12 12.01
N ILE A 338 2.27 -8.56 13.04
CA ILE A 338 2.87 -7.68 14.03
C ILE A 338 4.35 -8.00 14.15
N GLY A 339 5.19 -7.07 13.71
CA GLY A 339 6.64 -7.23 13.58
C GLY A 339 7.40 -6.09 14.25
N GLY A 340 8.57 -6.37 14.83
CA GLY A 340 9.51 -5.33 15.28
C GLY A 340 9.01 -4.43 16.42
N CYS A 341 7.83 -4.69 16.99
CA CYS A 341 7.25 -3.86 18.04
C CYS A 341 8.03 -4.04 19.34
N SER A 342 8.10 -2.98 20.15
CA SER A 342 8.93 -2.99 21.35
C SER A 342 8.38 -2.22 22.55
N ALA A 343 8.62 -2.78 23.74
CA ALA A 343 8.29 -2.17 25.03
C ALA A 343 9.54 -2.18 25.94
N VAL A 344 9.61 -1.29 26.93
CA VAL A 344 10.72 -1.27 27.90
C VAL A 344 10.40 -2.14 29.11
N ASP A 345 9.16 -2.11 29.58
CA ASP A 345 8.74 -2.75 30.83
C ASP A 345 8.17 -4.16 30.56
N ASP A 346 6.94 -4.26 30.04
CA ASP A 346 6.31 -5.54 29.71
C ASP A 346 5.45 -5.49 28.43
N GLY A 347 5.34 -6.63 27.76
CA GLY A 347 4.50 -6.81 26.57
C GLY A 347 5.01 -6.00 25.38
N ASP A 348 6.01 -6.52 24.67
CA ASP A 348 6.54 -5.90 23.46
C ASP A 348 5.45 -5.66 22.40
N VAL A 349 4.41 -6.49 22.39
CA VAL A 349 3.26 -6.38 21.51
C VAL A 349 1.99 -6.07 22.29
N TRP A 350 1.57 -6.97 23.16
CA TRP A 350 0.29 -6.89 23.87
C TRP A 350 0.48 -6.72 25.37
N TYR A 351 -0.21 -5.75 25.96
CA TYR A 351 -0.35 -5.65 27.41
C TYR A 351 -1.83 -5.57 27.81
N LEU A 352 -2.26 -6.44 28.72
CA LEU A 352 -3.66 -6.53 29.15
C LEU A 352 -3.79 -6.28 30.65
N ASN A 353 -4.68 -5.34 30.99
CA ASN A 353 -5.03 -5.01 32.37
C ASN A 353 -6.55 -5.01 32.57
N GLU A 354 -7.03 -6.00 33.33
CA GLU A 354 -8.47 -6.24 33.52
C GLU A 354 -9.23 -6.33 32.17
N ALA A 355 -8.61 -6.95 31.17
CA ALA A 355 -9.05 -6.98 29.78
C ALA A 355 -9.25 -8.42 29.27
N ALA A 356 -9.78 -8.54 28.05
CA ALA A 356 -9.91 -9.80 27.34
C ALA A 356 -9.37 -9.68 25.92
N LEU A 357 -8.59 -10.67 25.48
CA LEU A 357 -8.07 -10.80 24.12
C LEU A 357 -8.36 -12.22 23.60
N SER A 358 -8.84 -12.31 22.37
CA SER A 358 -8.96 -13.55 21.61
C SER A 358 -8.31 -13.35 20.26
N GLU A 359 -7.20 -14.05 20.03
CA GLU A 359 -6.37 -13.97 18.83
C GLU A 359 -6.59 -15.23 17.98
N TYR A 360 -6.69 -15.05 16.66
CA TYR A 360 -6.91 -16.12 15.69
C TYR A 360 -6.04 -15.87 14.46
N ASN A 361 -5.19 -16.82 14.11
CA ASN A 361 -4.34 -16.72 12.92
C ASN A 361 -3.51 -15.43 12.88
N ASP A 362 -3.07 -14.88 14.01
CA ASP A 362 -2.17 -13.72 14.02
C ASP A 362 -0.71 -14.20 13.86
N THR A 363 0.14 -13.41 13.21
CA THR A 363 1.59 -13.66 13.12
C THR A 363 2.35 -12.55 13.84
N VAL A 364 3.00 -12.91 14.94
CA VAL A 364 3.79 -12.02 15.80
C VAL A 364 5.26 -12.44 15.76
N VAL A 365 6.12 -11.58 15.24
CA VAL A 365 7.54 -11.88 15.01
C VAL A 365 8.45 -10.71 15.36
N ASP A 366 9.72 -11.01 15.64
CA ASP A 366 10.74 -9.98 15.91
C ASP A 366 10.32 -8.93 16.94
N ALA A 367 9.58 -9.33 17.98
CA ALA A 367 9.31 -8.47 19.11
C ALA A 367 10.62 -8.16 19.86
N GLN A 368 10.81 -6.91 20.29
CA GLN A 368 12.06 -6.43 20.88
C GLN A 368 11.81 -5.64 22.16
N GLY A 369 12.85 -5.42 22.96
CA GLY A 369 12.80 -4.51 24.10
C GLY A 369 12.75 -5.23 25.43
N SER A 370 11.57 -5.63 25.88
CA SER A 370 11.36 -6.31 27.17
C SER A 370 11.63 -7.82 27.06
N ASP A 371 11.47 -8.52 28.18
CA ASP A 371 11.60 -9.98 28.22
C ASP A 371 10.30 -10.70 27.80
N THR A 372 9.19 -9.97 27.58
CA THR A 372 7.85 -10.53 27.38
C THR A 372 7.16 -9.99 26.13
N VAL A 373 6.61 -10.86 25.28
CA VAL A 373 5.93 -10.42 24.04
C VAL A 373 4.46 -10.06 24.30
N ALA A 374 3.73 -10.96 24.95
CA ALA A 374 2.34 -10.73 25.37
C ALA A 374 2.19 -10.93 26.89
N TYR A 375 1.61 -9.93 27.57
CA TYR A 375 1.54 -9.89 29.03
C TYR A 375 0.12 -9.64 29.54
N ALA A 376 -0.41 -10.56 30.37
CA ALA A 376 -1.76 -10.49 30.90
C ALA A 376 -1.82 -10.40 32.43
N VAL A 377 -2.45 -9.34 32.95
CA VAL A 377 -2.69 -9.14 34.40
C VAL A 377 -4.17 -9.03 34.69
N SER A 378 -4.67 -9.92 35.56
CA SER A 378 -6.10 -9.99 35.91
C SER A 378 -7.02 -10.00 34.68
N SER A 379 -6.54 -10.63 33.61
CA SER A 379 -7.10 -10.58 32.26
C SER A 379 -7.33 -12.00 31.72
N THR A 380 -8.00 -12.11 30.58
CA THR A 380 -8.14 -13.38 29.84
C THR A 380 -7.53 -13.21 28.46
N MET A 381 -6.57 -14.05 28.12
CA MET A 381 -5.92 -14.07 26.81
C MET A 381 -6.03 -15.49 26.26
N ASN A 382 -6.75 -15.65 25.15
CA ASN A 382 -6.85 -16.91 24.42
C ASN A 382 -6.25 -16.70 23.05
N VAL A 383 -5.34 -17.58 22.65
CA VAL A 383 -4.61 -17.48 21.38
C VAL A 383 -4.76 -18.81 20.65
N TYR A 384 -5.24 -18.73 19.42
CA TYR A 384 -5.53 -19.86 18.55
C TYR A 384 -4.83 -19.71 17.20
N ASP A 385 -4.33 -20.81 16.65
CA ASP A 385 -3.86 -20.90 15.26
C ASP A 385 -2.83 -19.83 14.87
N SER A 386 -2.10 -19.28 15.85
CA SER A 386 -1.26 -18.10 15.68
C SER A 386 0.22 -18.45 15.74
N ILE A 387 1.06 -17.62 15.11
CA ILE A 387 2.52 -17.77 15.15
C ILE A 387 3.10 -16.70 16.06
N TYR A 388 3.84 -17.11 17.09
CA TYR A 388 4.63 -16.27 17.98
C TYR A 388 6.09 -16.71 17.89
N TRP A 389 6.85 -16.07 17.00
CA TRP A 389 8.23 -16.45 16.73
C TRP A 389 9.21 -15.32 17.08
N ASN A 390 9.64 -15.32 18.34
CA ASN A 390 10.50 -14.31 18.94
C ASN A 390 11.63 -14.98 19.74
N PRO A 391 12.50 -15.79 19.09
CA PRO A 391 13.48 -16.64 19.78
C PRO A 391 14.52 -15.88 20.63
N ASP A 392 14.65 -14.56 20.42
CA ASP A 392 15.51 -13.68 21.19
C ASP A 392 14.85 -13.12 22.46
N ARG A 393 13.56 -13.44 22.71
CA ARG A 393 12.80 -13.04 23.91
C ARG A 393 12.73 -14.18 24.91
N ALA A 394 12.60 -13.84 26.20
CA ALA A 394 12.60 -14.84 27.26
C ALA A 394 11.21 -15.50 27.46
N SER A 395 10.13 -14.81 27.08
CA SER A 395 8.77 -15.31 27.20
C SER A 395 7.89 -14.75 26.10
N ASP A 396 7.35 -15.63 25.26
CA ASP A 396 6.31 -15.23 24.29
C ASP A 396 5.02 -14.83 25.02
N PHE A 397 4.70 -15.51 26.12
CA PHE A 397 3.46 -15.27 26.88
C PHE A 397 3.69 -15.27 28.39
N ILE A 398 2.99 -14.35 29.07
CA ILE A 398 2.77 -14.39 30.52
C ILE A 398 1.26 -14.23 30.81
N GLY A 399 0.70 -15.17 31.56
CA GLY A 399 -0.69 -15.14 32.02
C GLY A 399 -1.72 -15.51 30.96
N ALA A 400 -1.34 -16.22 29.90
CA ALA A 400 -2.27 -16.68 28.88
C ALA A 400 -3.24 -17.74 29.44
N ALA A 401 -4.54 -17.50 29.26
CA ALA A 401 -5.58 -18.39 29.72
C ALA A 401 -5.69 -19.66 28.86
N LEU A 402 -5.36 -19.56 27.57
CA LEU A 402 -5.20 -20.70 26.67
C LEU A 402 -4.30 -20.33 25.49
N ILE A 403 -3.39 -21.22 25.16
CA ILE A 403 -2.60 -21.20 23.91
C ILE A 403 -2.79 -22.56 23.24
N ASP A 404 -3.44 -22.60 22.09
CA ASP A 404 -3.85 -23.84 21.42
C ASP A 404 -3.60 -23.73 19.91
N HIS A 405 -3.00 -24.77 19.32
CA HIS A 405 -2.60 -24.79 17.91
C HIS A 405 -1.74 -23.58 17.48
N CYS A 406 -0.81 -23.15 18.34
CA CYS A 406 0.11 -22.06 18.01
C CYS A 406 1.54 -22.56 17.72
N CYS A 407 2.26 -21.86 16.85
CA CYS A 407 3.71 -22.03 16.69
C CYS A 407 4.44 -21.03 17.60
N ILE A 408 5.31 -21.52 18.49
CA ILE A 408 5.85 -20.74 19.61
C ILE A 408 7.36 -20.95 19.71
N SER A 409 8.11 -19.85 19.85
CA SER A 409 9.57 -19.90 19.99
C SER A 409 10.06 -20.21 21.42
N ASP A 410 9.29 -19.84 22.43
CA ASP A 410 9.57 -20.08 23.85
C ASP A 410 9.33 -21.54 24.25
N ASP A 411 10.40 -22.34 24.33
CA ASP A 411 10.38 -23.74 24.77
C ASP A 411 9.96 -23.92 26.25
N GLY A 412 10.01 -22.85 27.05
CA GLY A 412 9.60 -22.78 28.44
C GLY A 412 8.20 -22.18 28.65
N VAL A 413 7.37 -22.05 27.60
CA VAL A 413 6.07 -21.35 27.69
C VAL A 413 5.13 -21.95 28.76
N ALA A 414 5.28 -23.24 29.08
CA ALA A 414 4.46 -23.96 30.07
C ALA A 414 4.96 -23.83 31.53
N GLU A 415 6.02 -23.06 31.79
CA GLU A 415 6.54 -22.91 33.14
C GLU A 415 5.49 -22.32 34.10
N VAL A 416 5.37 -22.92 35.29
CA VAL A 416 4.37 -22.52 36.29
C VAL A 416 4.47 -21.04 36.67
N ALA A 417 5.67 -20.47 36.63
CA ALA A 417 5.90 -19.05 36.93
C ALA A 417 5.28 -18.11 35.89
N LYS A 418 5.15 -18.56 34.64
CA LYS A 418 4.54 -17.78 33.54
C LYS A 418 3.02 -17.79 33.59
N GLY A 419 2.42 -18.78 34.27
CA GLY A 419 0.97 -18.83 34.50
C GLY A 419 0.15 -19.12 33.23
N ASN A 420 0.77 -19.69 32.20
CA ASN A 420 0.10 -20.03 30.95
C ASN A 420 -0.58 -21.39 31.03
N THR A 421 -1.65 -21.56 30.24
CA THR A 421 -2.28 -22.87 30.01
C THR A 421 -2.13 -23.26 28.55
N LEU A 422 -1.56 -24.44 28.30
CA LEU A 422 -1.43 -24.98 26.95
C LEU A 422 -2.59 -25.93 26.63
N GLY A 423 -3.15 -25.75 25.44
CA GLY A 423 -3.95 -26.74 24.75
C GLY A 423 -3.11 -27.74 23.97
N SER A 424 -3.74 -28.39 23.00
CA SER A 424 -3.11 -29.30 22.05
C SER A 424 -2.57 -28.57 20.81
N GLY A 425 -1.91 -29.29 19.91
CA GLY A 425 -1.55 -28.75 18.58
C GLY A 425 -0.39 -27.75 18.54
N ASN A 426 0.10 -27.27 19.69
CA ASN A 426 1.21 -26.31 19.71
C ASN A 426 2.51 -26.88 19.12
N ILE A 427 3.21 -26.06 18.32
CA ILE A 427 4.47 -26.37 17.62
C ILE A 427 5.60 -25.54 18.24
N PHE A 428 6.76 -26.18 18.48
CA PHE A 428 7.96 -25.56 19.05
C PHE A 428 9.15 -25.72 18.09
N ASP A 429 8.97 -25.30 16.85
CA ASP A 429 9.96 -25.37 15.78
C ASP A 429 9.82 -24.14 14.87
N ASP A 430 10.85 -23.84 14.10
CA ASP A 430 10.89 -22.65 13.23
C ASP A 430 9.71 -22.65 12.25
N PRO A 431 8.86 -21.60 12.23
CA PRO A 431 7.75 -21.50 11.29
C PRO A 431 8.22 -21.31 9.86
N MET A 432 9.52 -21.12 9.60
CA MET A 432 10.09 -20.95 8.27
C MET A 432 9.42 -19.81 7.50
N ILE A 433 9.32 -18.64 8.12
CA ILE A 433 8.75 -17.44 7.50
C ILE A 433 9.74 -16.85 6.48
N ILE A 434 9.24 -16.36 5.33
CA ILE A 434 10.08 -15.85 4.22
C ILE A 434 10.94 -14.65 4.64
N GLY A 435 10.33 -13.65 5.27
CA GLY A 435 11.00 -12.42 5.70
C GLY A 435 11.25 -12.41 7.20
N GLY A 436 12.44 -11.97 7.62
CA GLY A 436 12.76 -11.72 9.02
C GLY A 436 12.05 -10.45 9.58
N PRO A 437 12.72 -9.61 10.40
CA PRO A 437 12.20 -8.34 10.96
C PRO A 437 11.47 -7.35 10.04
N GLN A 438 11.43 -7.61 8.73
CA GLN A 438 11.00 -6.72 7.66
C GLN A 438 9.71 -7.21 6.93
N HIS A 439 8.81 -7.89 7.66
CA HIS A 439 7.36 -7.95 7.39
C HIS A 439 6.82 -8.84 6.26
N ASP A 440 7.58 -9.80 5.72
CA ASP A 440 6.96 -10.87 4.90
C ASP A 440 6.66 -12.10 5.75
N ALA A 441 5.46 -12.12 6.33
CA ALA A 441 4.99 -13.18 7.23
C ALA A 441 4.48 -14.45 6.52
N ARG A 442 4.64 -14.56 5.19
CA ARG A 442 4.27 -15.78 4.45
C ARG A 442 5.20 -16.94 4.81
N LEU A 443 4.65 -18.14 4.82
CA LEU A 443 5.36 -19.37 5.13
C LEU A 443 6.18 -19.85 3.92
N MET A 444 7.37 -20.38 4.14
CA MET A 444 8.12 -21.10 3.13
C MET A 444 7.55 -22.51 2.93
N VAL A 445 7.71 -23.06 1.72
CA VAL A 445 7.41 -24.47 1.43
C VAL A 445 8.14 -25.38 2.42
N GLY A 446 7.39 -26.29 3.03
CA GLY A 446 7.89 -27.23 4.04
C GLY A 446 7.86 -26.69 5.48
N SER A 447 7.31 -25.50 5.70
CA SER A 447 7.03 -24.98 7.05
C SER A 447 6.18 -25.97 7.86
N PRO A 448 6.45 -26.13 9.17
CA PRO A 448 5.60 -26.94 10.04
C PRO A 448 4.23 -26.28 10.33
N CYS A 449 4.03 -25.03 9.93
CA CYS A 449 2.78 -24.27 10.15
C CYS A 449 1.78 -24.42 8.99
N ILE A 450 2.20 -24.99 7.86
CA ILE A 450 1.32 -25.27 6.73
C ILE A 450 0.39 -26.44 7.10
N ASP A 451 -0.90 -26.30 6.81
CA ASP A 451 -1.95 -27.30 7.04
C ASP A 451 -2.04 -27.78 8.52
N ALA A 452 -1.72 -26.89 9.46
CA ALA A 452 -1.52 -27.23 10.88
C ALA A 452 -2.51 -26.60 11.88
N ALA A 453 -3.35 -25.67 11.44
CA ALA A 453 -4.34 -25.02 12.30
C ALA A 453 -5.51 -25.94 12.69
N ASP A 454 -6.23 -25.59 13.76
CA ASP A 454 -7.51 -26.21 14.11
C ASP A 454 -8.64 -25.58 13.28
N GLU A 455 -9.24 -26.39 12.40
CA GLU A 455 -10.42 -26.02 11.59
C GLU A 455 -11.63 -25.53 12.41
N GLY A 456 -11.66 -25.81 13.72
CA GLY A 456 -12.67 -25.29 14.64
C GLY A 456 -12.51 -23.80 14.99
N THR A 457 -11.30 -23.26 14.85
CA THR A 457 -10.92 -21.89 15.24
C THR A 457 -10.29 -21.07 14.12
N ALA A 458 -9.82 -21.72 13.05
CA ALA A 458 -9.25 -21.05 11.90
C ALA A 458 -10.21 -20.03 11.26
N ALA A 459 -9.67 -18.89 10.85
CA ALA A 459 -10.44 -17.85 10.16
C ALA A 459 -10.83 -18.29 8.73
N ASP A 460 -12.01 -17.87 8.25
CA ASP A 460 -12.52 -18.25 6.91
C ASP A 460 -11.63 -17.77 5.74
N VAL A 461 -10.85 -16.70 5.97
CA VAL A 461 -9.92 -16.12 5.01
C VAL A 461 -8.63 -15.70 5.70
N ASP A 462 -7.55 -15.52 4.95
CA ASP A 462 -6.26 -15.02 5.45
C ASP A 462 -6.12 -13.48 5.41
N PHE A 463 -4.90 -12.97 5.64
CA PHE A 463 -4.55 -11.54 5.57
C PHE A 463 -4.87 -10.90 4.22
N LEU A 464 -4.64 -11.61 3.10
CA LEU A 464 -4.92 -11.14 1.74
C LEU A 464 -6.38 -11.38 1.32
N GLY A 465 -7.16 -12.09 2.13
CA GLY A 465 -8.53 -12.49 1.82
C GLY A 465 -8.62 -13.78 1.00
N VAL A 466 -7.54 -14.57 0.93
CA VAL A 466 -7.55 -15.92 0.36
C VAL A 466 -8.42 -16.83 1.23
N VAL A 467 -9.30 -17.61 0.61
CA VAL A 467 -10.20 -18.53 1.32
C VAL A 467 -9.43 -19.74 1.85
N ARG A 468 -9.72 -20.13 3.08
CA ARG A 468 -9.17 -21.34 3.73
C ARG A 468 -10.19 -22.50 3.71
N PRO A 469 -9.74 -23.77 3.77
CA PRO A 469 -8.36 -24.23 3.68
C PRO A 469 -7.86 -24.42 2.23
N VAL A 470 -6.55 -24.37 2.05
CA VAL A 470 -5.80 -24.68 0.83
C VAL A 470 -4.79 -25.80 1.13
N ASP A 471 -4.61 -26.74 0.20
CA ASP A 471 -3.59 -27.80 0.29
C ASP A 471 -2.20 -27.20 0.00
N GLY A 472 -1.61 -26.58 1.02
CA GLY A 472 -0.38 -25.79 0.92
C GLY A 472 0.89 -26.64 0.84
N ASP A 473 0.85 -27.88 1.34
CA ASP A 473 1.97 -28.83 1.33
C ASP A 473 1.91 -29.85 0.17
N GLY A 474 0.79 -29.93 -0.53
CA GLY A 474 0.59 -30.78 -1.71
C GLY A 474 0.38 -32.26 -1.38
N ASP A 475 0.00 -32.62 -0.15
CA ASP A 475 -0.24 -34.01 0.26
C ASP A 475 -1.58 -34.59 -0.24
N GLY A 476 -2.47 -33.73 -0.75
CA GLY A 476 -3.80 -34.06 -1.24
C GLY A 476 -4.93 -33.81 -0.24
N THR A 477 -4.63 -33.24 0.93
CA THR A 477 -5.58 -32.91 2.00
C THR A 477 -5.44 -31.44 2.36
N ALA A 478 -6.45 -30.62 2.04
CA ALA A 478 -6.43 -29.21 2.45
C ALA A 478 -6.79 -29.07 3.95
N ALA A 479 -5.96 -28.37 4.70
CA ALA A 479 -6.22 -27.82 6.02
C ALA A 479 -5.68 -26.38 6.11
N SER A 480 -6.13 -25.61 7.09
CA SER A 480 -5.76 -24.20 7.25
C SER A 480 -4.37 -24.08 7.85
N ASP A 481 -3.65 -23.03 7.48
CA ASP A 481 -2.34 -22.72 8.05
C ASP A 481 -2.43 -21.99 9.40
N MET A 482 -1.43 -22.19 10.26
CA MET A 482 -1.21 -21.29 11.39
C MET A 482 -0.69 -19.93 10.90
N GLY A 483 -1.05 -18.87 11.61
CA GLY A 483 -0.63 -17.50 11.31
C GLY A 483 -1.46 -16.81 10.22
N ALA A 484 -1.07 -15.58 9.89
CA ALA A 484 -1.89 -14.64 9.14
C ALA A 484 -2.06 -14.96 7.66
N TYR A 485 -1.22 -15.81 7.08
CA TYR A 485 -1.26 -16.18 5.67
C TYR A 485 -1.68 -17.63 5.50
N GLU A 486 -2.38 -17.88 4.39
CA GLU A 486 -2.56 -19.22 3.85
C GLU A 486 -1.53 -19.43 2.73
N HIS A 487 -0.76 -20.50 2.80
CA HIS A 487 0.18 -20.89 1.77
C HIS A 487 -0.59 -21.29 0.51
N PRO A 488 -0.21 -20.79 -0.68
CA PRO A 488 -0.86 -21.17 -1.90
C PRO A 488 -0.63 -22.65 -2.21
N ALA A 489 -1.60 -23.28 -2.88
CA ALA A 489 -1.43 -24.65 -3.33
C ALA A 489 -0.21 -24.77 -4.25
N LEU A 490 0.59 -25.83 -4.03
CA LEU A 490 1.74 -26.12 -4.87
C LEU A 490 1.25 -26.60 -6.24
N VAL A 491 1.24 -25.70 -7.21
CA VAL A 491 0.78 -26.01 -8.58
C VAL A 491 1.77 -25.47 -9.58
N LEU A 492 2.35 -26.38 -10.39
CA LEU A 492 3.13 -25.99 -11.55
C LEU A 492 2.16 -25.61 -12.68
N GLY A 493 1.79 -24.34 -12.74
CA GLY A 493 0.85 -23.81 -13.72
C GLY A 493 1.33 -24.04 -15.14
N GLU A 494 0.40 -24.30 -16.06
CA GLU A 494 0.72 -24.52 -17.46
C GLU A 494 -0.02 -23.50 -18.32
N LEU A 495 0.72 -22.52 -18.85
CA LEU A 495 0.16 -21.50 -19.74
C LEU A 495 0.64 -21.73 -21.17
N TYR A 496 -0.23 -22.31 -21.99
CA TYR A 496 0.07 -22.63 -23.39
C TYR A 496 -1.20 -22.82 -24.22
N GLY A 497 -1.03 -22.81 -25.54
CA GLY A 497 -2.01 -23.35 -26.48
C GLY A 497 -1.34 -24.16 -27.59
N ASP A 498 -2.06 -24.41 -28.67
CA ASP A 498 -1.60 -25.26 -29.77
C ASP A 498 -0.42 -24.63 -30.53
N ASP A 499 -0.32 -23.30 -30.50
CA ASP A 499 0.79 -22.56 -31.08
C ASP A 499 1.20 -21.34 -30.23
N ARG A 500 2.25 -20.64 -30.70
CA ARG A 500 2.81 -19.47 -30.01
C ARG A 500 1.83 -18.32 -29.80
N TYR A 501 0.81 -18.20 -30.65
CA TYR A 501 -0.17 -17.12 -30.58
C TYR A 501 -1.21 -17.46 -29.52
N GLU A 502 -1.61 -18.72 -29.43
CA GLU A 502 -2.47 -19.20 -28.35
C GLU A 502 -1.74 -19.22 -27.00
N THR A 503 -0.46 -19.59 -26.96
CA THR A 503 0.35 -19.44 -25.72
C THR A 503 0.42 -17.98 -25.29
N ALA A 504 0.72 -17.04 -26.20
CA ALA A 504 0.75 -15.62 -25.85
C ALA A 504 -0.62 -15.11 -25.36
N ALA A 505 -1.71 -15.57 -25.96
CA ALA A 505 -3.07 -15.25 -25.52
C ALA A 505 -3.41 -15.84 -24.13
N SER A 506 -3.02 -17.09 -23.86
CA SER A 506 -3.19 -17.74 -22.56
C SER A 506 -2.39 -17.02 -21.48
N VAL A 507 -1.14 -16.67 -21.77
CA VAL A 507 -0.26 -15.90 -20.89
C VAL A 507 -0.84 -14.51 -20.60
N ALA A 508 -1.31 -13.80 -21.61
CA ALA A 508 -1.94 -12.49 -21.43
C ALA A 508 -3.21 -12.58 -20.57
N SER A 509 -4.07 -13.57 -20.82
CA SER A 509 -5.33 -13.71 -20.08
C SER A 509 -5.13 -14.16 -18.63
N ALA A 510 -3.99 -14.77 -18.31
CA ALA A 510 -3.63 -15.17 -16.95
C ALA A 510 -3.02 -14.00 -16.15
N ALA A 511 -2.32 -13.09 -16.82
CA ALA A 511 -1.64 -11.97 -16.18
C ALA A 511 -2.50 -10.70 -16.06
N PHE A 512 -3.50 -10.53 -16.93
CA PHE A 512 -4.31 -9.32 -17.00
C PHE A 512 -5.79 -9.67 -16.98
N GLU A 513 -6.55 -9.08 -16.06
CA GLU A 513 -8.02 -9.17 -16.05
C GLU A 513 -8.64 -8.24 -17.10
N SER A 514 -8.02 -7.07 -17.29
CA SER A 514 -8.36 -6.07 -18.31
C SER A 514 -7.12 -5.26 -18.68
N ALA A 515 -7.09 -4.66 -19.87
CA ALA A 515 -6.04 -3.74 -20.29
C ALA A 515 -6.58 -2.74 -21.31
N GLU A 516 -6.29 -1.44 -21.12
CA GLU A 516 -6.65 -0.39 -22.07
C GLU A 516 -5.79 -0.48 -23.34
N THR A 517 -4.48 -0.71 -23.16
CA THR A 517 -3.51 -0.84 -24.25
C THR A 517 -3.03 -2.29 -24.39
N ALA A 518 -2.74 -2.73 -25.61
CA ALA A 518 -1.98 -3.96 -25.87
C ALA A 518 -0.76 -3.70 -26.77
N VAL A 519 0.36 -4.33 -26.43
CA VAL A 519 1.56 -4.29 -27.27
C VAL A 519 1.55 -5.49 -28.21
N ILE A 520 1.75 -5.24 -29.50
CA ILE A 520 1.74 -6.25 -30.55
C ILE A 520 3.13 -6.40 -31.17
N ALA A 521 3.63 -7.63 -31.22
CA ALA A 521 4.91 -7.96 -31.83
C ALA A 521 4.81 -9.16 -32.79
N SER A 522 5.84 -9.34 -33.61
CA SER A 522 5.91 -10.49 -34.52
C SER A 522 6.17 -11.78 -33.75
N GLY A 523 5.26 -12.74 -33.86
CA GLY A 523 5.52 -14.10 -33.38
C GLY A 523 6.50 -14.87 -34.26
N GLU A 524 6.88 -14.35 -35.44
CA GLU A 524 7.74 -15.05 -36.41
C GLU A 524 9.19 -14.53 -36.40
N ASN A 525 9.40 -13.24 -36.08
CA ASN A 525 10.71 -12.60 -36.10
C ASN A 525 10.95 -11.70 -34.87
N PHE A 526 11.76 -12.20 -33.94
CA PHE A 526 12.00 -11.63 -32.61
C PHE A 526 12.72 -10.26 -32.50
N PRO A 527 13.62 -9.81 -33.41
CA PRO A 527 14.58 -8.76 -33.06
C PRO A 527 13.98 -7.43 -32.59
N ASP A 528 12.87 -7.01 -33.17
CA ASP A 528 12.16 -5.80 -32.75
C ASP A 528 11.43 -6.01 -31.42
N ALA A 529 10.87 -7.21 -31.23
CA ALA A 529 10.06 -7.59 -30.08
C ALA A 529 10.83 -7.62 -28.76
N LEU A 530 12.15 -7.86 -28.80
CA LEU A 530 13.00 -7.92 -27.60
C LEU A 530 13.01 -6.62 -26.78
N SER A 531 12.66 -5.49 -27.41
CA SER A 531 12.62 -4.19 -26.74
C SER A 531 11.25 -3.83 -26.15
N ALA A 532 10.23 -4.66 -26.37
CA ALA A 532 8.84 -4.32 -26.08
C ALA A 532 8.43 -4.44 -24.59
N ALA A 533 9.16 -5.21 -23.78
CA ALA A 533 8.72 -5.55 -22.42
C ALA A 533 8.59 -4.32 -21.50
N GLY A 534 9.58 -3.41 -21.52
CA GLY A 534 9.49 -2.17 -20.72
C GLY A 534 8.38 -1.24 -21.18
N LEU A 535 8.06 -1.24 -22.48
CA LEU A 535 6.92 -0.47 -23.00
C LEU A 535 5.60 -1.08 -22.54
N ALA A 536 5.49 -2.41 -22.55
CA ALA A 536 4.35 -3.11 -21.99
C ALA A 536 4.17 -2.76 -20.49
N GLY A 537 5.26 -2.66 -19.72
CA GLY A 537 5.21 -2.26 -18.30
C GLY A 537 4.76 -0.82 -18.05
N VAL A 538 5.07 0.11 -18.97
CA VAL A 538 4.59 1.50 -18.88
C VAL A 538 3.07 1.58 -18.99
N TYR A 539 2.47 0.74 -19.83
CA TYR A 539 1.02 0.73 -20.07
C TYR A 539 0.26 -0.32 -19.26
N ASP A 540 0.94 -1.07 -18.39
CA ASP A 540 0.41 -2.27 -17.76
C ASP A 540 -0.31 -3.20 -18.77
N ALA A 541 0.35 -3.42 -19.90
CA ALA A 541 -0.25 -3.98 -21.09
C ALA A 541 0.25 -5.41 -21.39
N PRO A 542 -0.61 -6.30 -21.92
CA PRO A 542 -0.16 -7.58 -22.43
C PRO A 542 0.70 -7.43 -23.70
N LEU A 543 1.64 -8.36 -23.90
CA LEU A 543 2.40 -8.52 -25.13
C LEU A 543 1.86 -9.69 -25.95
N LEU A 544 1.07 -9.40 -26.98
CA LEU A 544 0.47 -10.40 -27.87
C LEU A 544 1.26 -10.54 -29.18
N LEU A 545 1.20 -11.73 -29.77
CA LEU A 545 1.98 -12.08 -30.95
C LEU A 545 1.10 -12.21 -32.18
N VAL A 546 1.54 -11.68 -33.32
CA VAL A 546 0.84 -11.80 -34.60
C VAL A 546 1.67 -12.52 -35.65
N ARG A 547 0.99 -13.09 -36.65
CA ARG A 547 1.65 -13.53 -37.89
C ARG A 547 2.06 -12.31 -38.69
N ARG A 548 3.04 -12.45 -39.57
CA ARG A 548 3.53 -11.31 -40.38
C ARG A 548 2.41 -10.65 -41.19
N THR A 549 1.43 -11.42 -41.66
CA THR A 549 0.40 -10.96 -42.61
C THR A 549 -1.05 -11.14 -42.14
N SER A 550 -1.27 -11.56 -40.89
CA SER A 550 -2.61 -11.75 -40.35
C SER A 550 -2.63 -11.66 -38.82
N VAL A 551 -3.72 -11.14 -38.26
CA VAL A 551 -4.02 -11.26 -36.82
C VAL A 551 -4.66 -12.63 -36.58
N PRO A 552 -4.08 -13.52 -35.76
CA PRO A 552 -4.74 -14.76 -35.38
C PRO A 552 -6.07 -14.50 -34.66
N ALA A 553 -7.09 -15.34 -34.89
CA ALA A 553 -8.41 -15.16 -34.28
C ALA A 553 -8.36 -15.12 -32.75
N VAL A 554 -7.52 -15.96 -32.13
CA VAL A 554 -7.30 -15.99 -30.68
C VAL A 554 -6.82 -14.64 -30.15
N VAL A 555 -5.95 -13.94 -30.89
CA VAL A 555 -5.45 -12.62 -30.49
C VAL A 555 -6.57 -11.59 -30.57
N SER A 556 -7.39 -11.63 -31.62
CA SER A 556 -8.54 -10.74 -31.72
C SER A 556 -9.56 -10.95 -30.59
N SER A 557 -9.82 -12.21 -30.19
CA SER A 557 -10.70 -12.50 -29.06
C SER A 557 -10.10 -12.08 -27.73
N THR A 558 -8.78 -12.24 -27.53
CA THR A 558 -8.11 -11.82 -26.29
C THR A 558 -8.12 -10.31 -26.13
N LEU A 559 -7.81 -9.55 -27.20
CA LEU A 559 -7.91 -8.08 -27.18
C LEU A 559 -9.31 -7.61 -26.79
N ALA A 560 -10.35 -8.22 -27.37
CA ALA A 560 -11.73 -7.89 -27.05
C ALA A 560 -12.12 -8.29 -25.61
N ALA A 561 -11.66 -9.45 -25.13
CA ALA A 561 -11.95 -9.93 -23.78
C ALA A 561 -11.31 -9.06 -22.70
N LEU A 562 -10.10 -8.55 -22.96
CA LEU A 562 -9.38 -7.64 -22.06
C LEU A 562 -9.89 -6.19 -22.13
N GLY A 563 -10.81 -5.88 -23.06
CA GLY A 563 -11.36 -4.54 -23.19
C GLY A 563 -10.41 -3.51 -23.83
N VAL A 564 -9.44 -3.98 -24.64
CA VAL A 564 -8.42 -3.12 -25.26
C VAL A 564 -9.05 -2.10 -26.20
N THR A 565 -8.59 -0.86 -26.10
CA THR A 565 -8.92 0.26 -27.00
C THR A 565 -7.74 0.69 -27.86
N ASP A 566 -6.52 0.55 -27.33
CA ASP A 566 -5.29 1.05 -27.93
C ASP A 566 -4.31 -0.07 -28.23
N VAL A 567 -3.67 -0.01 -29.39
CA VAL A 567 -2.74 -1.05 -29.84
C VAL A 567 -1.44 -0.42 -30.31
N ILE A 568 -0.34 -0.82 -29.68
CA ILE A 568 1.01 -0.38 -30.06
C ILE A 568 1.75 -1.52 -30.75
N ILE A 569 1.99 -1.39 -32.05
CA ILE A 569 2.78 -2.35 -32.82
C ILE A 569 4.26 -2.02 -32.70
N VAL A 570 5.04 -2.92 -32.09
CA VAL A 570 6.51 -2.84 -32.03
C VAL A 570 7.11 -3.69 -33.15
N GLY A 571 7.61 -3.01 -34.18
CA GLY A 571 8.33 -3.63 -35.28
C GLY A 571 7.97 -3.08 -36.66
N GLY A 572 8.93 -3.22 -37.57
CA GLY A 572 8.79 -2.73 -38.93
C GLY A 572 7.79 -3.51 -39.78
N THR A 573 7.36 -2.93 -40.91
CA THR A 573 6.53 -3.63 -41.91
C THR A 573 7.10 -4.96 -42.45
N PRO A 574 8.42 -5.23 -42.45
CA PRO A 574 8.93 -6.55 -42.80
C PRO A 574 8.54 -7.65 -41.79
N THR A 575 8.32 -7.31 -40.52
CA THR A 575 8.07 -8.26 -39.42
C THR A 575 6.59 -8.32 -39.03
N VAL A 576 5.91 -7.17 -39.05
CA VAL A 576 4.45 -7.04 -38.90
C VAL A 576 3.93 -6.14 -40.02
N SER A 577 3.34 -6.73 -41.06
CA SER A 577 2.97 -6.00 -42.27
C SER A 577 1.92 -4.91 -42.05
N ALA A 578 1.79 -4.00 -43.02
CA ALA A 578 0.74 -2.98 -43.01
C ALA A 578 -0.67 -3.59 -42.99
N VAL A 579 -0.87 -4.78 -43.57
CA VAL A 579 -2.16 -5.49 -43.55
C VAL A 579 -2.60 -5.80 -42.11
N VAL A 580 -1.65 -6.14 -41.25
CA VAL A 580 -1.94 -6.39 -39.83
C VAL A 580 -2.35 -5.09 -39.12
N ALA A 581 -1.63 -3.98 -39.35
CA ALA A 581 -2.01 -2.69 -38.79
C ALA A 581 -3.41 -2.27 -39.25
N THR A 582 -3.70 -2.33 -40.54
CA THR A 582 -5.02 -2.00 -41.08
C THR A 582 -6.13 -2.91 -40.53
N ALA A 583 -5.83 -4.17 -40.26
CA ALA A 583 -6.82 -5.08 -39.65
C ALA A 583 -7.13 -4.72 -38.19
N LEU A 584 -6.14 -4.24 -37.44
CA LEU A 584 -6.33 -3.80 -36.04
C LEU A 584 -6.99 -2.41 -35.97
N ASP A 585 -6.61 -1.49 -36.86
CA ASP A 585 -7.11 -0.11 -36.97
C ASP A 585 -8.59 -0.03 -37.33
N ALA A 586 -9.18 -1.15 -37.76
CA ALA A 586 -10.62 -1.27 -37.96
C ALA A 586 -11.42 -1.28 -36.64
N THR A 587 -10.77 -1.47 -35.49
CA THR A 587 -11.42 -1.62 -34.18
C THR A 587 -10.71 -0.86 -33.05
N TYR A 588 -9.38 -0.73 -33.12
CA TYR A 588 -8.55 -0.13 -32.08
C TYR A 588 -7.83 1.12 -32.61
N ASP A 589 -7.37 2.02 -31.75
CA ASP A 589 -6.41 3.06 -32.14
C ASP A 589 -5.01 2.44 -32.26
N VAL A 590 -4.38 2.55 -33.43
CA VAL A 590 -3.14 1.82 -33.73
C VAL A 590 -1.94 2.74 -33.91
N GLU A 591 -1.01 2.66 -32.96
CA GLU A 591 0.33 3.22 -33.11
C GLU A 591 1.31 2.17 -33.65
N ARG A 592 2.32 2.59 -34.41
CA ARG A 592 3.47 1.74 -34.76
C ARG A 592 4.80 2.39 -34.42
N ILE A 593 5.57 1.70 -33.58
CA ILE A 593 6.96 2.03 -33.28
C ILE A 593 7.89 1.15 -34.13
N GLN A 594 8.65 1.77 -35.03
CA GLN A 594 9.56 1.07 -35.93
C GLN A 594 10.81 1.89 -36.27
N GLY A 595 11.95 1.20 -36.36
CA GLY A 595 13.19 1.71 -36.94
C GLY A 595 13.54 1.03 -38.26
N VAL A 596 14.61 1.49 -38.93
CA VAL A 596 15.15 0.82 -40.13
C VAL A 596 15.76 -0.54 -39.78
N ASN A 597 16.09 -0.77 -38.52
CA ASN A 597 16.54 -2.03 -37.97
C ASN A 597 16.21 -2.11 -36.47
N ARG A 598 16.40 -3.30 -35.89
CA ARG A 598 16.19 -3.61 -34.46
C ARG A 598 16.81 -2.62 -33.47
N TYR A 599 17.97 -2.03 -33.81
CA TYR A 599 18.68 -1.12 -32.92
C TYR A 599 18.01 0.24 -32.88
N GLU A 600 17.52 0.72 -34.02
CA GLU A 600 16.71 1.94 -34.06
C GLU A 600 15.32 1.71 -33.48
N THR A 601 14.69 0.54 -33.74
CA THR A 601 13.40 0.20 -33.11
C THR A 601 13.53 0.25 -31.58
N ALA A 602 14.54 -0.42 -31.01
CA ALA A 602 14.79 -0.39 -29.57
C ALA A 602 15.05 1.04 -29.04
N ALA A 603 15.82 1.84 -29.78
CA ALA A 603 16.07 3.24 -29.43
C ALA A 603 14.80 4.12 -29.49
N LYS A 604 13.82 3.80 -30.33
CA LYS A 604 12.52 4.51 -30.38
C LYS A 604 11.60 4.05 -29.26
N VAL A 605 11.57 2.75 -28.96
CA VAL A 605 10.83 2.22 -27.81
C VAL A 605 11.34 2.85 -26.51
N ALA A 606 12.66 2.96 -26.32
CA ALA A 606 13.23 3.63 -25.16
C ALA A 606 12.81 5.10 -25.02
N ARG A 607 12.72 5.83 -26.14
CA ARG A 607 12.23 7.22 -26.13
C ARG A 607 10.74 7.31 -25.84
N ARG A 608 9.94 6.34 -26.29
CA ARG A 608 8.51 6.27 -25.95
C ARG A 608 8.34 6.04 -24.45
N ILE A 609 9.06 5.08 -23.87
CA ILE A 609 9.05 4.82 -22.42
C ILE A 609 9.38 6.10 -21.64
N ALA A 610 10.47 6.78 -21.98
CA ALA A 610 10.87 8.01 -21.29
C ALA A 610 9.87 9.17 -21.47
N LEU A 611 9.17 9.22 -22.62
CA LEU A 611 8.13 10.22 -22.86
C LEU A 611 6.92 10.00 -21.95
N GLU A 612 6.48 8.75 -21.79
CA GLU A 612 5.32 8.44 -20.95
C GLU A 612 5.61 8.58 -19.45
N GLU A 613 6.79 8.12 -19.01
CA GLU A 613 7.18 8.19 -17.60
C GLU A 613 7.50 9.63 -17.15
N GLY A 614 7.87 10.51 -18.10
CA GLY A 614 8.12 11.93 -17.81
C GLY A 614 9.20 12.13 -16.75
N SER A 615 8.83 12.71 -15.61
CA SER A 615 9.75 12.92 -14.47
C SER A 615 10.14 11.63 -13.75
N GLU A 616 9.31 10.58 -13.84
CA GLU A 616 9.51 9.31 -13.14
C GLU A 616 10.42 8.35 -13.89
N PHE A 617 10.89 8.73 -15.08
CA PHE A 617 11.77 7.90 -15.88
C PHE A 617 13.06 7.58 -15.12
N SER A 618 13.31 6.29 -14.89
CA SER A 618 14.39 5.79 -14.03
C SER A 618 15.81 6.16 -14.48
N LYS A 619 15.97 6.66 -15.71
CA LYS A 619 17.27 6.88 -16.39
C LYS A 619 18.18 5.65 -16.36
N ARG A 620 17.59 4.45 -16.28
CA ARG A 620 18.29 3.16 -16.33
C ARG A 620 18.09 2.48 -17.68
N VAL A 621 18.92 1.48 -17.97
CA VAL A 621 18.82 0.70 -19.20
C VAL A 621 19.32 -0.74 -19.03
N PHE A 622 18.68 -1.67 -19.73
CA PHE A 622 19.23 -3.01 -19.98
C PHE A 622 19.87 -3.06 -21.37
N ILE A 623 21.14 -3.47 -21.47
CA ILE A 623 21.87 -3.58 -22.73
C ILE A 623 22.07 -5.05 -23.09
N ALA A 624 21.49 -5.48 -24.20
CA ALA A 624 21.64 -6.83 -24.71
C ALA A 624 22.05 -6.85 -26.18
N ARG A 625 22.55 -7.99 -26.67
CA ARG A 625 22.82 -8.16 -28.11
C ARG A 625 21.51 -8.32 -28.89
N GLY A 626 21.43 -7.76 -30.10
CA GLY A 626 20.23 -7.80 -30.94
C GLY A 626 20.19 -8.89 -32.02
N ASP A 627 21.23 -9.71 -32.13
CA ASP A 627 21.34 -10.78 -33.13
C ASP A 627 21.01 -12.18 -32.56
N LEU A 628 20.93 -12.32 -31.24
CA LEU A 628 20.40 -13.47 -30.52
C LEU A 628 19.41 -12.99 -29.45
N PHE A 629 18.47 -13.85 -29.05
CA PHE A 629 17.37 -13.51 -28.16
C PHE A 629 17.53 -13.87 -26.67
N PRO A 630 18.19 -14.98 -26.25
CA PRO A 630 17.97 -15.49 -24.89
C PRO A 630 18.33 -14.51 -23.77
N ASP A 631 19.41 -13.75 -23.95
CA ASP A 631 19.90 -12.80 -22.95
C ASP A 631 18.89 -11.63 -22.77
N ALA A 632 18.33 -11.11 -23.87
CA ALA A 632 17.32 -10.06 -23.79
C ALA A 632 15.99 -10.56 -23.19
N LEU A 633 15.60 -11.81 -23.48
CA LEU A 633 14.38 -12.40 -22.92
C LEU A 633 14.47 -12.57 -21.40
N ALA A 634 15.64 -12.91 -20.87
CA ALA A 634 15.84 -13.01 -19.43
C ALA A 634 15.62 -11.69 -18.69
N ALA A 635 15.85 -10.55 -19.36
CA ALA A 635 15.65 -9.22 -18.79
C ALA A 635 14.23 -8.68 -18.99
N ALA A 636 13.37 -9.36 -19.77
CA ALA A 636 12.00 -8.93 -20.04
C ALA A 636 11.15 -8.70 -18.78
N PRO A 637 11.09 -9.61 -17.78
CA PRO A 637 10.30 -9.38 -16.57
C PRO A 637 10.77 -8.14 -15.80
N LEU A 638 12.08 -7.97 -15.65
CA LEU A 638 12.66 -6.82 -14.95
C LEU A 638 12.41 -5.52 -15.71
N SER A 639 12.49 -5.56 -17.04
CA SER A 639 12.18 -4.42 -17.92
C SER A 639 10.73 -3.99 -17.79
N PHE A 640 9.78 -4.94 -17.72
CA PHE A 640 8.37 -4.66 -17.46
C PHE A 640 8.18 -4.05 -16.07
N ALA A 641 8.62 -4.75 -15.01
CA ALA A 641 8.38 -4.36 -13.62
C ALA A 641 8.96 -2.99 -13.26
N THR A 642 10.12 -2.66 -13.83
CA THR A 642 10.82 -1.39 -13.56
C THR A 642 10.62 -0.33 -14.65
N ARG A 643 9.77 -0.61 -15.65
CA ARG A 643 9.52 0.25 -16.82
C ARG A 643 10.81 0.72 -17.51
N THR A 644 11.85 -0.11 -17.45
CA THR A 644 13.20 0.25 -17.89
C THR A 644 13.44 -0.28 -19.31
N PRO A 645 13.97 0.54 -20.23
CA PRO A 645 14.14 0.13 -21.62
C PRO A 645 15.23 -0.94 -21.81
N ILE A 646 15.00 -1.84 -22.78
CA ILE A 646 16.02 -2.73 -23.33
C ILE A 646 16.57 -2.12 -24.62
N LEU A 647 17.83 -1.65 -24.60
CA LEU A 647 18.55 -1.24 -25.80
C LEU A 647 19.39 -2.38 -26.37
N LEU A 648 19.37 -2.48 -27.69
CA LEU A 648 20.07 -3.53 -28.41
C LEU A 648 21.39 -3.03 -29.00
N THR A 649 22.40 -3.89 -28.94
CA THR A 649 23.73 -3.66 -29.54
C THR A 649 24.17 -4.84 -30.40
N SER A 650 25.23 -4.66 -31.21
CA SER A 650 25.99 -5.81 -31.71
C SER A 650 26.95 -6.30 -30.63
N SER A 651 27.48 -7.52 -30.76
CA SER A 651 28.39 -8.07 -29.77
C SER A 651 29.68 -7.26 -29.61
N THR A 652 30.20 -6.68 -30.69
CA THR A 652 31.51 -6.00 -30.72
C THR A 652 31.45 -4.49 -30.93
N SER A 653 30.25 -3.91 -31.09
CA SER A 653 30.10 -2.46 -31.30
C SER A 653 28.75 -1.94 -30.81
N LEU A 654 28.79 -0.84 -30.05
CA LEU A 654 27.63 -0.05 -29.66
C LEU A 654 27.08 0.67 -30.88
N SER A 655 25.84 0.37 -31.27
CA SER A 655 25.20 1.00 -32.43
C SER A 655 25.05 2.52 -32.23
N THR A 656 25.06 3.28 -33.33
CA THR A 656 24.83 4.73 -33.28
C THR A 656 23.45 5.09 -32.73
N TYR A 657 22.45 4.24 -32.98
CA TYR A 657 21.09 4.42 -32.46
C TYR A 657 21.02 4.23 -30.94
N ALA A 658 21.64 3.16 -30.42
CA ALA A 658 21.72 2.93 -28.98
C ALA A 658 22.53 4.04 -28.31
N ARG A 659 23.68 4.42 -28.86
CA ARG A 659 24.49 5.55 -28.34
C ARG A 659 23.67 6.85 -28.27
N SER A 660 22.96 7.19 -29.34
CA SER A 660 22.12 8.40 -29.38
C SER A 660 21.00 8.32 -28.34
N ALA A 661 20.31 7.18 -28.19
CA ALA A 661 19.29 7.04 -27.16
C ALA A 661 19.86 7.22 -25.74
N LEU A 662 21.03 6.64 -25.46
CA LEU A 662 21.70 6.82 -24.16
C LEU A 662 22.00 8.29 -23.86
N GLN A 663 22.38 9.07 -24.87
CA GLN A 663 22.70 10.49 -24.73
C GLN A 663 21.44 11.35 -24.64
N ASP A 664 20.48 11.14 -25.54
CA ASP A 664 19.25 11.95 -25.63
C ASP A 664 18.37 11.79 -24.38
N LEU A 665 18.36 10.58 -23.79
CA LEU A 665 17.58 10.25 -22.60
C LEU A 665 18.35 10.44 -21.29
N ASP A 666 19.58 10.95 -21.37
CA ASP A 666 20.43 11.22 -20.20
C ASP A 666 20.54 9.98 -19.28
N ILE A 667 20.78 8.81 -19.85
CA ILE A 667 20.84 7.55 -19.10
C ILE A 667 22.05 7.57 -18.17
N GLU A 668 21.82 7.33 -16.88
CA GLU A 668 22.81 7.45 -15.80
C GLU A 668 23.23 6.09 -15.23
N GLY A 669 22.48 5.01 -15.48
CA GLY A 669 22.80 3.68 -14.97
C GLY A 669 22.29 2.57 -15.85
N GLY A 670 22.75 1.34 -15.61
CA GLY A 670 22.23 0.18 -16.34
C GLY A 670 23.02 -1.10 -16.18
N TYR A 671 22.56 -2.12 -16.89
CA TYR A 671 23.09 -3.47 -16.80
C TYR A 671 23.35 -4.03 -18.19
N VAL A 672 24.53 -4.63 -18.39
CA VAL A 672 24.84 -5.40 -19.58
C VAL A 672 24.44 -6.85 -19.37
N ILE A 673 23.54 -7.32 -20.21
CA ILE A 673 22.99 -8.68 -20.15
C ILE A 673 23.72 -9.60 -21.12
N GLY A 674 24.24 -10.69 -20.58
CA GLY A 674 25.06 -11.68 -21.28
C GLY A 674 26.56 -11.55 -21.00
N SER A 675 27.28 -12.62 -21.32
CA SER A 675 28.74 -12.70 -21.12
C SER A 675 29.51 -11.77 -22.07
N THR A 676 30.84 -11.74 -21.93
CA THR A 676 31.73 -11.01 -22.83
C THR A 676 31.68 -11.53 -24.28
N ALA A 677 31.20 -12.76 -24.52
CA ALA A 677 30.95 -13.26 -25.86
C ALA A 677 29.64 -12.71 -26.47
N ALA A 678 28.67 -12.35 -25.61
CA ALA A 678 27.41 -11.74 -26.02
C ALA A 678 27.57 -10.23 -26.25
N VAL A 679 28.11 -9.52 -25.26
CA VAL A 679 28.44 -8.09 -25.33
C VAL A 679 29.88 -7.92 -24.87
N SER A 680 30.78 -7.68 -25.81
CA SER A 680 32.22 -7.60 -25.56
C SER A 680 32.58 -6.54 -24.53
N SER A 681 33.72 -6.70 -23.86
CA SER A 681 34.22 -5.69 -22.92
C SER A 681 34.37 -4.33 -23.59
N GLY A 682 34.78 -4.28 -24.87
CA GLY A 682 34.87 -3.04 -25.63
C GLY A 682 33.50 -2.37 -25.85
N THR A 683 32.46 -3.16 -26.16
CA THR A 683 31.09 -2.66 -26.30
C THR A 683 30.56 -2.14 -24.97
N LYS A 684 30.78 -2.88 -23.87
CA LYS A 684 30.40 -2.44 -22.51
C LYS A 684 31.11 -1.14 -22.14
N SER A 685 32.43 -1.05 -22.32
CA SER A 685 33.17 0.19 -22.05
C SER A 685 32.66 1.37 -22.88
N ALA A 686 32.21 1.12 -24.12
CA ALA A 686 31.62 2.17 -24.96
C ALA A 686 30.26 2.66 -24.44
N VAL A 687 29.50 1.82 -23.74
CA VAL A 687 28.27 2.20 -23.00
C VAL A 687 28.64 2.96 -21.74
N ASP A 688 29.54 2.41 -20.92
CA ASP A 688 29.96 3.01 -19.64
C ASP A 688 30.48 4.44 -19.82
N VAL A 689 31.25 4.69 -20.89
CA VAL A 689 31.74 6.04 -21.22
C VAL A 689 30.60 7.02 -21.46
N VAL A 690 29.50 6.58 -22.07
CA VAL A 690 28.33 7.45 -22.30
C VAL A 690 27.62 7.72 -20.98
N LEU A 691 27.38 6.68 -20.16
CA LEU A 691 26.64 6.85 -18.91
C LEU A 691 27.40 7.75 -17.93
N VAL A 692 28.71 7.56 -17.81
CA VAL A 692 29.56 8.43 -16.98
C VAL A 692 29.59 9.87 -17.51
N ALA A 693 29.53 10.07 -18.83
CA ALA A 693 29.45 11.41 -19.41
C ALA A 693 28.10 12.11 -19.11
N ASN A 694 27.04 11.33 -18.89
CA ASN A 694 25.73 11.81 -18.42
C ASN A 694 25.67 12.03 -16.90
N GLY A 695 26.80 11.87 -16.18
CA GLY A 695 26.85 12.00 -14.72
C GLY A 695 26.56 10.71 -13.95
N GLY A 696 26.43 9.59 -14.67
CA GLY A 696 26.09 8.27 -14.15
C GLY A 696 27.26 7.39 -13.74
N SER A 697 26.96 6.10 -13.56
CA SER A 697 27.92 5.05 -13.18
C SER A 697 28.14 4.03 -14.30
N ALA A 698 29.26 3.28 -14.19
CA ALA A 698 29.53 2.19 -15.11
C ALA A 698 28.51 1.06 -14.90
N THR A 699 28.11 0.40 -16.00
CA THR A 699 27.14 -0.68 -15.95
C THR A 699 27.66 -1.89 -15.17
N GLU A 700 26.77 -2.62 -14.51
CA GLU A 700 27.07 -3.98 -14.05
C GLU A 700 26.89 -4.98 -15.21
N ARG A 701 27.43 -6.19 -15.08
CA ARG A 701 27.20 -7.28 -16.05
C ARG A 701 26.56 -8.48 -15.38
N TRP A 702 25.42 -8.90 -15.92
CA TRP A 702 24.76 -10.16 -15.57
C TRP A 702 24.85 -11.12 -16.74
N GLY A 703 25.70 -12.14 -16.64
CA GLY A 703 25.92 -13.06 -17.75
C GLY A 703 26.71 -14.31 -17.38
N GLY A 704 26.34 -15.43 -18.00
CA GLY A 704 26.95 -16.74 -17.79
C GLY A 704 27.53 -17.36 -19.06
N ALA A 705 28.07 -18.59 -18.95
CA ALA A 705 28.70 -19.28 -20.08
C ALA A 705 27.69 -19.67 -21.18
N ASN A 706 26.41 -19.75 -20.83
CA ASN A 706 25.32 -20.06 -21.75
C ASN A 706 24.04 -19.29 -21.35
N ARG A 707 22.96 -19.52 -22.11
CA ARG A 707 21.67 -18.83 -21.91
C ARG A 707 20.99 -19.13 -20.57
N TYR A 708 21.20 -20.33 -20.02
CA TYR A 708 20.59 -20.74 -18.77
C TYR A 708 21.31 -20.12 -17.57
N GLU A 709 22.64 -20.10 -17.61
CA GLU A 709 23.45 -19.38 -16.61
C GLU A 709 23.25 -17.85 -16.70
N THR A 710 23.06 -17.31 -17.90
CA THR A 710 22.71 -15.89 -18.05
C THR A 710 21.33 -15.59 -17.47
N ALA A 711 20.31 -16.40 -17.78
CA ALA A 711 18.97 -16.21 -17.20
C ALA A 711 18.98 -16.29 -15.66
N ARG A 712 19.74 -17.24 -15.10
CA ARG A 712 19.97 -17.31 -13.65
C ARG A 712 20.60 -16.03 -13.11
N ALA A 713 21.68 -15.55 -13.71
CA ALA A 713 22.37 -14.33 -13.24
C ALA A 713 21.47 -13.09 -13.32
N VAL A 714 20.59 -13.02 -14.32
CA VAL A 714 19.61 -11.93 -14.45
C VAL A 714 18.52 -12.04 -13.39
N ALA A 715 17.99 -13.24 -13.12
CA ALA A 715 17.00 -13.44 -12.05
C ALA A 715 17.58 -13.09 -10.67
N GLU A 716 18.76 -13.62 -10.33
CA GLU A 716 19.44 -13.32 -9.06
C GLU A 716 19.80 -11.83 -8.94
N GLY A 717 20.32 -11.21 -10.01
CA GLY A 717 20.61 -9.79 -10.04
C GLY A 717 19.36 -8.91 -9.93
N GLY A 718 18.28 -9.28 -10.61
CA GLY A 718 17.00 -8.59 -10.54
C GLY A 718 16.40 -8.60 -9.14
N VAL A 719 16.42 -9.75 -8.46
CA VAL A 719 15.95 -9.84 -7.07
C VAL A 719 16.86 -9.07 -6.11
N ALA A 720 18.18 -9.15 -6.29
CA ALA A 720 19.14 -8.40 -5.46
C ALA A 720 18.96 -6.87 -5.58
N GLU A 721 18.61 -6.39 -6.78
CA GLU A 721 18.29 -4.97 -7.03
C GLU A 721 16.84 -4.60 -6.66
N ARG A 722 16.04 -5.56 -6.16
CA ARG A 722 14.60 -5.40 -5.83
C ARG A 722 13.72 -5.03 -7.03
N PHE A 723 14.10 -5.49 -8.22
CA PHE A 723 13.30 -5.35 -9.44
C PHE A 723 12.23 -6.44 -9.57
N ALA A 724 12.40 -7.54 -8.84
CA ALA A 724 11.50 -8.68 -8.79
C ALA A 724 11.67 -9.40 -7.45
N THR A 725 10.76 -10.33 -7.13
CA THR A 725 10.87 -11.27 -6.00
C THR A 725 10.95 -12.71 -6.49
N TRP A 726 11.21 -13.65 -5.57
CA TRP A 726 11.14 -15.08 -5.88
C TRP A 726 9.74 -15.67 -5.78
N ASP A 727 8.76 -14.91 -5.28
CA ASP A 727 7.37 -15.33 -5.12
C ASP A 727 6.81 -15.93 -6.41
N TYR A 728 7.17 -15.34 -7.56
CA TYR A 728 6.75 -15.81 -8.87
C TYR A 728 7.95 -16.16 -9.75
N ILE A 729 7.92 -17.35 -10.34
CA ILE A 729 8.88 -17.77 -11.36
C ILE A 729 8.20 -18.33 -12.60
N GLY A 730 8.43 -17.67 -13.74
CA GLY A 730 8.07 -18.18 -15.05
C GLY A 730 9.17 -19.05 -15.65
N ILE A 731 8.83 -20.20 -16.21
CA ILE A 731 9.79 -21.12 -16.85
C ILE A 731 9.43 -21.32 -18.32
N ALA A 732 10.36 -21.03 -19.22
CA ALA A 732 10.16 -21.23 -20.65
C ALA A 732 11.35 -21.95 -21.30
N THR A 733 11.13 -22.54 -22.48
CA THR A 733 12.24 -23.09 -23.26
C THR A 733 13.20 -21.99 -23.69
N GLY A 734 14.47 -22.15 -23.38
CA GLY A 734 15.52 -21.27 -23.87
C GLY A 734 15.86 -21.52 -25.33
N GLN A 735 15.35 -22.59 -25.98
CA GLN A 735 15.73 -22.99 -27.34
C GLN A 735 14.92 -22.27 -28.43
N ASN A 736 13.81 -21.64 -28.07
CA ASN A 736 12.97 -20.81 -28.93
C ASN A 736 12.58 -19.52 -28.17
N PHE A 737 12.01 -18.53 -28.85
CA PHE A 737 11.74 -17.21 -28.27
C PHE A 737 10.28 -16.88 -27.90
N PRO A 738 9.23 -17.35 -28.62
CA PRO A 738 7.89 -16.76 -28.48
C PRO A 738 7.29 -16.89 -27.08
N ASP A 739 7.41 -18.06 -26.46
CA ASP A 739 6.78 -18.34 -25.17
C ASP A 739 7.44 -17.52 -24.05
N ALA A 740 8.77 -17.42 -24.05
CA ALA A 740 9.53 -16.59 -23.10
C ALA A 740 9.34 -15.07 -23.35
N LEU A 741 9.00 -14.66 -24.57
CA LEU A 741 8.76 -13.27 -24.90
C LEU A 741 7.47 -12.75 -24.27
N ALA A 742 6.36 -13.46 -24.45
CA ALA A 742 5.10 -13.13 -23.78
C ALA A 742 5.15 -13.47 -22.28
N GLY A 743 5.75 -14.62 -21.94
CA GLY A 743 5.92 -15.07 -20.56
C GLY A 743 6.81 -14.16 -19.71
N GLY A 744 7.78 -13.46 -20.31
CA GLY A 744 8.56 -12.44 -19.62
C GLY A 744 7.71 -11.27 -19.15
N VAL A 745 6.74 -10.83 -19.96
CA VAL A 745 5.78 -9.78 -19.57
C VAL A 745 4.86 -10.28 -18.46
N CYS A 746 4.35 -11.51 -18.56
CA CYS A 746 3.55 -12.13 -17.49
C CYS A 746 4.32 -12.26 -16.18
N ALA A 747 5.56 -12.71 -16.22
CA ALA A 747 6.40 -12.78 -15.02
C ALA A 747 6.65 -11.39 -14.43
N GLY A 748 6.89 -10.38 -15.27
CA GLY A 748 7.03 -8.99 -14.82
C GLY A 748 5.74 -8.43 -14.20
N ALA A 749 4.58 -8.73 -14.76
CA ALA A 749 3.27 -8.33 -14.22
C ALA A 749 2.97 -8.97 -12.86
N ASN A 750 3.52 -10.16 -12.61
CA ASN A 750 3.47 -10.83 -11.31
C ASN A 750 4.66 -10.48 -10.39
N GLY A 751 5.46 -9.45 -10.72
CA GLY A 751 6.62 -9.03 -9.93
C GLY A 751 7.76 -10.07 -9.84
N GLY A 752 7.75 -11.09 -10.69
CA GLY A 752 8.64 -12.23 -10.63
C GLY A 752 9.75 -12.23 -11.67
N VAL A 753 10.38 -13.40 -11.83
CA VAL A 753 11.52 -13.62 -12.73
C VAL A 753 11.21 -14.69 -13.79
N VAL A 754 12.07 -14.78 -14.81
CA VAL A 754 12.02 -15.88 -15.79
C VAL A 754 13.29 -16.72 -15.72
N ALA A 755 13.09 -18.03 -15.59
CA ALA A 755 14.11 -19.04 -15.81
C ALA A 755 13.97 -19.69 -17.18
N LEU A 756 15.09 -20.01 -17.81
CA LEU A 756 15.13 -20.73 -19.08
C LEU A 756 15.48 -22.20 -18.86
N THR A 757 14.83 -23.09 -19.61
CA THR A 757 15.09 -24.53 -19.58
C THR A 757 15.32 -25.13 -20.97
N GLY A 758 15.82 -26.36 -21.04
CA GLY A 758 15.86 -27.14 -22.28
C GLY A 758 14.54 -27.88 -22.50
N THR A 759 14.22 -28.20 -23.75
CA THR A 759 12.96 -28.89 -24.09
C THR A 759 12.85 -30.29 -23.44
N THR A 760 13.96 -31.03 -23.42
CA THR A 760 13.99 -32.45 -23.00
C THR A 760 14.86 -32.72 -21.78
N SER A 761 15.53 -31.71 -21.22
CA SER A 761 16.36 -31.85 -20.03
C SER A 761 16.45 -30.52 -19.27
N LEU A 762 16.30 -30.56 -17.95
CA LEU A 762 16.49 -29.40 -17.08
C LEU A 762 18.00 -29.09 -16.96
N PRO A 763 18.48 -27.91 -17.39
CA PRO A 763 19.89 -27.53 -17.25
C PRO A 763 20.28 -27.40 -15.78
N ALA A 764 21.53 -27.75 -15.44
CA ALA A 764 22.02 -27.70 -14.05
C ALA A 764 21.94 -26.29 -13.44
N ALA A 765 22.17 -25.24 -14.24
CA ALA A 765 22.02 -23.86 -13.78
C ALA A 765 20.58 -23.53 -13.35
N THR A 766 19.61 -24.00 -14.13
CA THR A 766 18.17 -23.83 -13.86
C THR A 766 17.74 -24.68 -12.67
N ALA A 767 18.14 -25.95 -12.60
CA ALA A 767 17.86 -26.81 -11.45
C ALA A 767 18.40 -26.22 -10.14
N GLY A 768 19.65 -25.74 -10.15
CA GLY A 768 20.25 -25.11 -8.97
C GLY A 768 19.62 -23.77 -8.60
N LEU A 769 19.03 -23.04 -9.56
CA LEU A 769 18.25 -21.84 -9.26
C LEU A 769 16.94 -22.19 -8.56
N LEU A 770 16.21 -23.18 -9.09
CA LEU A 770 14.95 -23.65 -8.50
C LEU A 770 15.17 -24.25 -7.11
N GLN A 771 16.22 -25.05 -6.92
CA GLN A 771 16.52 -25.65 -5.61
C GLN A 771 16.91 -24.63 -4.54
N ALA A 772 17.61 -23.57 -4.93
CA ALA A 772 18.05 -22.56 -3.98
C ALA A 772 16.91 -21.66 -3.50
N ASN A 773 15.88 -21.47 -4.34
CA ASN A 773 14.81 -20.50 -4.07
C ASN A 773 13.43 -21.15 -3.92
N GLY A 774 13.29 -22.45 -4.21
CA GLY A 774 12.04 -23.21 -4.10
C GLY A 774 11.27 -23.01 -2.80
N PRO A 775 11.93 -22.96 -1.63
CA PRO A 775 11.25 -22.66 -0.36
C PRO A 775 10.48 -21.35 -0.33
N VAL A 776 10.89 -20.33 -1.09
CA VAL A 776 10.25 -18.99 -1.11
C VAL A 776 9.40 -18.75 -2.37
N VAL A 777 9.26 -19.76 -3.25
CA VAL A 777 8.43 -19.64 -4.46
C VAL A 777 6.98 -19.93 -4.10
N MET A 778 6.13 -18.91 -4.28
CA MET A 778 4.68 -18.98 -4.05
C MET A 778 3.92 -19.48 -5.29
N LYS A 779 4.46 -19.20 -6.49
CA LYS A 779 3.83 -19.57 -7.76
C LYS A 779 4.88 -19.84 -8.84
N ALA A 780 4.72 -20.95 -9.55
CA ALA A 780 5.57 -21.31 -10.67
C ALA A 780 4.72 -21.66 -11.89
N GLU A 781 5.06 -21.08 -13.04
CA GLU A 781 4.31 -21.30 -14.28
C GLU A 781 5.25 -21.69 -15.42
N VAL A 782 4.87 -22.70 -16.19
CA VAL A 782 5.58 -23.12 -17.40
C VAL A 782 4.88 -22.55 -18.62
N TYR A 783 5.61 -21.73 -19.38
CA TYR A 783 5.15 -21.14 -20.63
C TYR A 783 5.47 -22.05 -21.82
N GLY A 784 4.44 -22.36 -22.60
CA GLY A 784 4.53 -23.22 -23.79
C GLY A 784 4.26 -24.69 -23.50
N GLY A 785 3.66 -25.38 -24.47
CA GLY A 785 3.13 -26.74 -24.28
C GLY A 785 4.18 -27.84 -24.16
N PRO A 786 3.75 -29.12 -24.08
CA PRO A 786 4.64 -30.27 -23.90
C PRO A 786 5.74 -30.44 -24.96
N THR A 787 5.58 -29.85 -26.15
CA THR A 787 6.61 -29.85 -27.20
C THR A 787 7.71 -28.81 -26.97
N ALA A 788 7.42 -27.75 -26.20
CA ALA A 788 8.38 -26.72 -25.80
C ALA A 788 9.07 -27.09 -24.49
N VAL A 789 8.32 -27.62 -23.52
CA VAL A 789 8.82 -28.12 -22.23
C VAL A 789 8.17 -29.49 -21.96
N SER A 790 8.94 -30.55 -22.17
CA SER A 790 8.44 -31.93 -22.05
C SER A 790 8.00 -32.28 -20.63
N ALA A 791 7.11 -33.27 -20.51
CA ALA A 791 6.63 -33.77 -19.21
C ALA A 791 7.79 -34.15 -18.27
N ALA A 792 8.86 -34.77 -18.80
CA ALA A 792 10.04 -35.11 -18.00
C ALA A 792 10.75 -33.87 -17.42
N VAL A 793 10.77 -32.75 -18.15
CA VAL A 793 11.33 -31.50 -17.66
C VAL A 793 10.40 -30.84 -16.64
N ARG A 794 9.08 -30.92 -16.83
CA ARG A 794 8.09 -30.43 -15.86
C ARG A 794 8.22 -31.15 -14.52
N THR A 795 8.30 -32.49 -14.53
CA THR A 795 8.60 -33.27 -13.32
C THR A 795 9.94 -32.90 -12.70
N ALA A 796 10.97 -32.63 -13.51
CA ALA A 796 12.25 -32.19 -12.99
C ALA A 796 12.21 -30.78 -12.38
N ILE A 797 11.36 -29.87 -12.90
CA ILE A 797 11.12 -28.54 -12.35
C ILE A 797 10.40 -28.66 -11.00
N TRP A 798 9.31 -29.43 -10.95
CA TRP A 798 8.55 -29.73 -9.72
C TRP A 798 9.49 -30.22 -8.60
N ASN A 799 10.24 -31.29 -8.85
CA ASN A 799 11.19 -31.83 -7.87
C ASN A 799 12.32 -30.86 -7.51
N ALA A 800 12.70 -29.95 -8.42
CA ALA A 800 13.75 -28.97 -8.15
C ALA A 800 13.24 -27.80 -7.29
N LEU A 801 11.94 -27.50 -7.30
CA LEU A 801 11.31 -26.53 -6.41
C LEU A 801 11.13 -27.10 -4.99
N GLY A 802 11.18 -28.42 -4.83
CA GLY A 802 10.88 -29.08 -3.55
C GLY A 802 9.38 -29.30 -3.31
N TRP A 803 8.59 -29.22 -4.39
CA TRP A 803 7.17 -29.54 -4.40
C TRP A 803 6.95 -31.04 -4.58
#